data_AF-A0A939P9U6-F1
#
_entry.id   AF-A0A939P9U6-F1
#
_cell.length_a   1.000
_cell.length_b   1.000
_cell.length_c   1.000
_cell.angle_alpha   90.00
_cell.angle_beta   90.00
_cell.angle_gamma   90.00
#
_symmetry.space_group_name_H-M   'P 1'
#
loop_
_entity.id
_entity.type
_entity.pdbx_description
1 polymer ?
#
loop_
_entity_poly.entity_id
_entity_poly.type
_entity_poly.pdbx_seq_one_letter_code
_entity_poly.pdbx_strand_id
1 'polypeptide(L)'
;MTVPAVTASEHLAEAKKLTALAKIIAQGGADPDDPHGSPIVDLDPDDLMGQYAAFSQAINDSRAEFKALQGSDLLHSDDATIAYQDLLSTAEAYLWNLDNKDLQKLATAHGFEHPELAGGFNGHPALEYWLNPAVPADSDIKAKIQAKAAERFGAAAASAEGVWQATPQEFAAACSDTLAQADSLKHSAEAGADKPEQIEQLLAAENKVFTATGPGLPSDADQIKADVREKVTGALLKSQLPGVYDLAKTEQATGKLTLDESVLLSPMETVALLRSSTPAVEAESLKHTAVQRGADAKALILSHTDLVSFTGSPVGGFVPPPLTGKKESWDELGCYAYVAGSYANAHNAVEAWKHLSPNISSLSHPPASEMTAGFDGWATAQKLAHLRKAAAHLGMPDAGTATRAHISNWISSGWGPPTGHAVPPTATTTKPTTTTKASTTKPTSPGGFIAEHRALVAALNQAKATAADVPSRPAVTEIASWTFGPGKAAHLGGGHSKFLHQAPDGSTWLFKPDKSFGGARAHAEAAASRAFHTAGIPSVPVYVKTLGGKTGSVQPLISNAHELPDAPGSWSQADVDAMVRFHVAAWMVGDHDGKSDNVLRTPSGGLVPIDQGQAFKFWGQDRLALDYHPNKSYGSARPVYQRAYDAQLRGKLGEGVKINPAAAHPVIKAFEAVPDGEWRRMLHDTAHYGAKQGVAWVPAMRKHAAQSLGIPAQKVSNEQVAEAFLDHAVERKHGLRQAFADFFAEQVHLSSGAHLKDGA
;
A
#
# COMPACT_ATOMS: atom_id res chain seq x y z
N MET A 1 -70.97 -37.69 -0.74
CA MET A 1 -70.75 -36.33 -0.21
C MET A 1 -69.82 -35.63 -1.17
N THR A 2 -70.34 -34.73 -2.00
CA THR A 2 -69.56 -33.85 -2.87
C THR A 2 -68.96 -32.74 -2.03
N VAL A 3 -67.62 -32.67 -1.96
CA VAL A 3 -66.90 -31.55 -1.34
C VAL A 3 -67.28 -30.27 -2.10
N PRO A 4 -67.69 -29.18 -1.42
CA PRO A 4 -68.01 -27.93 -2.11
C PRO A 4 -66.75 -27.40 -2.82
N ALA A 5 -66.92 -26.93 -4.06
CA ALA A 5 -65.84 -26.26 -4.78
C ALA A 5 -65.46 -24.98 -4.04
N VAL A 6 -64.18 -24.84 -3.69
CA VAL A 6 -63.64 -23.64 -3.05
C VAL A 6 -63.88 -22.45 -3.98
N THR A 7 -64.41 -21.37 -3.41
CA THR A 7 -64.76 -20.13 -4.13
C THR A 7 -63.53 -19.25 -4.31
N ALA A 8 -63.52 -18.38 -5.33
CA ALA A 8 -62.43 -17.42 -5.54
C ALA A 8 -62.22 -16.47 -4.35
N SER A 9 -63.26 -16.16 -3.57
CA SER A 9 -63.13 -15.40 -2.32
C SER A 9 -62.38 -16.17 -1.22
N GLU A 10 -62.54 -17.49 -1.16
CA GLU A 10 -61.85 -18.35 -0.18
C GLU A 10 -60.36 -18.49 -0.52
N HIS A 11 -60.03 -18.64 -1.82
CA HIS A 11 -58.64 -18.64 -2.29
C HIS A 11 -57.91 -17.33 -1.94
N LEU A 12 -58.55 -16.16 -2.14
CA LEU A 12 -57.94 -14.87 -1.77
C LEU A 12 -57.77 -14.72 -0.25
N ALA A 13 -58.73 -15.22 0.55
CA ALA A 13 -58.63 -15.19 2.01
C ALA A 13 -57.49 -16.09 2.52
N GLU A 14 -57.35 -17.29 1.96
CA GLU A 14 -56.27 -18.20 2.34
C GLU A 14 -54.90 -17.68 1.90
N ALA A 15 -54.80 -17.06 0.71
CA ALA A 15 -53.57 -16.41 0.25
C ALA A 15 -53.07 -15.32 1.23
N LYS A 16 -54.00 -14.48 1.74
CA LYS A 16 -53.72 -13.45 2.76
C LYS A 16 -53.26 -14.08 4.08
N LYS A 17 -53.91 -15.15 4.53
CA LYS A 17 -53.56 -15.87 5.75
C LYS A 17 -52.18 -16.52 5.67
N LEU A 18 -51.83 -17.14 4.55
CA LEU A 18 -50.51 -17.74 4.32
C LEU A 18 -49.41 -16.67 4.23
N THR A 19 -49.71 -15.50 3.65
CA THR A 19 -48.79 -14.35 3.68
C THR A 19 -48.55 -13.87 5.12
N ALA A 20 -49.59 -13.79 5.94
CA ALA A 20 -49.46 -13.45 7.35
C ALA A 20 -48.64 -14.49 8.13
N LEU A 21 -48.82 -15.78 7.85
CA LEU A 21 -48.00 -16.85 8.43
C LEU A 21 -46.52 -16.69 8.05
N ALA A 22 -46.21 -16.37 6.79
CA ALA A 22 -44.84 -16.12 6.36
C ALA A 22 -44.21 -14.93 7.11
N LYS A 23 -44.98 -13.88 7.43
CA LYS A 23 -44.51 -12.75 8.26
C LYS A 23 -44.19 -13.17 9.69
N ILE A 24 -45.04 -14.01 10.30
CA ILE A 24 -44.82 -14.55 11.65
C ILE A 24 -43.53 -15.37 11.68
N ILE A 25 -43.33 -16.25 10.69
CA ILE A 25 -42.10 -17.05 10.55
C ILE A 25 -40.88 -16.14 10.39
N ALA A 26 -40.99 -15.10 9.56
CA ALA A 26 -39.92 -14.12 9.35
C ALA A 26 -39.55 -13.31 10.60
N GLN A 27 -40.41 -13.29 11.61
CA GLN A 27 -40.20 -12.61 12.90
C GLN A 27 -39.84 -13.58 14.04
N GLY A 28 -39.43 -14.81 13.71
CA GLY A 28 -39.04 -15.81 14.70
C GLY A 28 -40.21 -16.50 15.40
N GLY A 29 -41.39 -16.51 14.77
CA GLY A 29 -42.57 -17.25 15.25
C GLY A 29 -43.46 -16.49 16.24
N ALA A 30 -43.11 -15.25 16.61
CA ALA A 30 -43.89 -14.43 17.53
C ALA A 30 -45.10 -13.74 16.86
N ASP A 31 -46.17 -13.51 17.62
CA ASP A 31 -47.31 -12.70 17.17
C ASP A 31 -46.92 -11.21 17.15
N PRO A 32 -47.02 -10.50 16.02
CA PRO A 32 -46.77 -9.05 15.98
C PRO A 32 -47.74 -8.24 16.87
N ASP A 33 -48.92 -8.76 17.19
CA ASP A 33 -49.90 -8.12 18.08
C ASP A 33 -49.73 -8.54 19.56
N ASP A 34 -48.96 -9.60 19.84
CA ASP A 34 -48.56 -10.05 21.19
C ASP A 34 -47.10 -10.55 21.23
N PRO A 35 -46.11 -9.66 21.13
CA PRO A 35 -44.69 -10.01 21.04
C PRO A 35 -44.09 -10.62 22.33
N HIS A 36 -44.89 -10.71 23.41
CA HIS A 36 -44.50 -11.34 24.68
C HIS A 36 -45.28 -12.63 24.98
N GLY A 37 -46.19 -13.04 24.10
CA GLY A 37 -46.90 -14.32 24.14
C GLY A 37 -46.01 -15.50 23.77
N SER A 38 -46.54 -16.72 23.90
CA SER A 38 -45.87 -17.91 23.37
C SER A 38 -45.81 -17.85 21.83
N PRO A 39 -44.72 -18.29 21.18
CA PRO A 39 -44.62 -18.31 19.73
C PRO A 39 -45.79 -19.06 19.10
N ILE A 40 -46.39 -18.48 18.05
CA ILE A 40 -47.44 -19.12 17.25
C ILE A 40 -46.86 -20.31 16.47
N VAL A 41 -45.60 -20.22 16.07
CA VAL A 41 -44.84 -21.29 15.40
C VAL A 41 -43.59 -21.56 16.22
N ASP A 42 -43.41 -22.81 16.64
CA ASP A 42 -42.19 -23.26 17.34
C ASP A 42 -41.05 -23.38 16.31
N LEU A 43 -40.17 -22.37 16.30
CA LEU A 43 -39.01 -22.28 15.42
C LEU A 43 -37.75 -22.26 16.30
N ASP A 44 -36.83 -23.18 16.04
CA ASP A 44 -35.51 -23.13 16.65
C ASP A 44 -34.73 -21.95 16.04
N PRO A 45 -34.37 -20.91 16.84
CA PRO A 45 -33.65 -19.74 16.35
C PRO A 45 -32.29 -20.08 15.73
N ASP A 46 -31.69 -21.23 16.07
CA ASP A 46 -30.42 -21.70 15.52
C ASP A 46 -30.59 -22.55 14.25
N ASP A 47 -31.82 -22.96 13.88
CA ASP A 47 -32.12 -23.74 12.67
C ASP A 47 -32.52 -22.86 11.47
N LEU A 48 -31.53 -22.20 10.87
CA LEU A 48 -31.71 -21.41 9.66
C LEU A 48 -32.40 -22.18 8.50
N MET A 49 -32.11 -23.48 8.37
CA MET A 49 -32.63 -24.31 7.27
C MET A 49 -34.12 -24.62 7.49
N GLY A 50 -34.49 -25.01 8.71
CA GLY A 50 -35.88 -25.23 9.10
C GLY A 50 -36.72 -23.96 8.99
N GLN A 51 -36.19 -22.82 9.47
CA GLN A 51 -36.86 -21.52 9.36
C GLN A 51 -37.12 -21.13 7.89
N TYR A 52 -36.09 -21.25 7.04
CA TYR A 52 -36.24 -20.94 5.62
C TYR A 52 -37.19 -21.91 4.90
N ALA A 53 -37.16 -23.20 5.23
CA ALA A 53 -38.08 -24.18 4.65
C ALA A 53 -39.54 -23.86 4.99
N ALA A 54 -39.83 -23.56 6.27
CA ALA A 54 -41.16 -23.16 6.71
C ALA A 54 -41.63 -21.86 6.04
N PHE A 55 -40.74 -20.86 5.97
CA PHE A 55 -41.00 -19.60 5.30
C PHE A 55 -41.31 -19.78 3.80
N SER A 56 -40.43 -20.51 3.10
CA SER A 56 -40.54 -20.78 1.67
C SER A 56 -41.82 -21.55 1.35
N GLN A 57 -42.20 -22.52 2.19
CA GLN A 57 -43.45 -23.26 2.05
C GLN A 57 -44.66 -22.32 2.13
N ALA A 58 -44.74 -21.44 3.15
CA ALA A 58 -45.84 -20.51 3.31
C ALA A 58 -45.98 -19.54 2.11
N ILE A 59 -44.86 -19.03 1.57
CA ILE A 59 -44.87 -18.18 0.37
C ILE A 59 -45.34 -18.96 -0.85
N ASN A 60 -44.85 -20.19 -1.06
CA ASN A 60 -45.25 -21.03 -2.19
C ASN A 60 -46.73 -21.41 -2.15
N ASP A 61 -47.26 -21.74 -0.96
CA ASP A 61 -48.67 -22.06 -0.77
C ASP A 61 -49.54 -20.82 -1.05
N SER A 62 -49.15 -19.64 -0.55
CA SER A 62 -49.86 -18.39 -0.87
C SER A 62 -49.88 -18.12 -2.38
N ARG A 63 -48.78 -18.39 -3.09
CA ARG A 63 -48.73 -18.27 -4.56
C ARG A 63 -49.64 -19.28 -5.26
N ALA A 64 -49.76 -20.49 -4.75
CA ALA A 64 -50.66 -21.49 -5.30
C ALA A 64 -52.12 -21.01 -5.21
N GLU A 65 -52.50 -20.38 -4.09
CA GLU A 65 -53.81 -19.75 -3.91
C GLU A 65 -54.03 -18.58 -4.90
N PHE A 66 -53.04 -17.69 -5.07
CA PHE A 66 -53.12 -16.65 -6.11
C PHE A 66 -53.22 -17.21 -7.53
N LYS A 67 -52.55 -18.33 -7.81
CA LYS A 67 -52.66 -19.02 -9.11
C LYS A 67 -54.05 -19.62 -9.30
N ALA A 68 -54.70 -20.10 -8.24
CA ALA A 68 -56.07 -20.61 -8.30
C ALA A 68 -57.11 -19.50 -8.62
N LEU A 69 -56.75 -18.22 -8.43
CA LEU A 69 -57.57 -17.08 -8.85
C LEU A 69 -57.50 -16.78 -10.37
N GLN A 70 -56.64 -17.46 -11.14
CA GLN A 70 -56.53 -17.25 -12.58
C GLN A 70 -57.87 -17.50 -13.29
N GLY A 71 -58.33 -16.52 -14.06
CA GLY A 71 -59.63 -16.55 -14.74
C GLY A 71 -60.81 -16.04 -13.90
N SER A 72 -60.57 -15.62 -12.64
CA SER A 72 -61.54 -14.89 -11.83
C SER A 72 -61.37 -13.37 -11.96
N ASP A 73 -62.48 -12.63 -11.98
CA ASP A 73 -62.48 -11.17 -11.92
C ASP A 73 -61.82 -10.63 -10.63
N LEU A 74 -61.79 -11.45 -9.56
CA LEU A 74 -61.16 -11.08 -8.28
C LEU A 74 -59.64 -10.94 -8.37
N LEU A 75 -58.96 -11.61 -9.30
CA LEU A 75 -57.50 -11.53 -9.45
C LEU A 75 -57.02 -10.10 -9.75
N HIS A 76 -57.86 -9.32 -10.43
CA HIS A 76 -57.57 -7.93 -10.81
C HIS A 76 -58.18 -6.90 -9.85
N SER A 77 -58.73 -7.33 -8.72
CA SER A 77 -59.20 -6.42 -7.68
C SER A 77 -58.04 -5.70 -7.01
N ASP A 78 -58.30 -4.51 -6.48
CA ASP A 78 -57.34 -3.77 -5.64
C ASP A 78 -56.90 -4.64 -4.45
N ASP A 79 -57.84 -5.38 -3.87
CA ASP A 79 -57.63 -6.28 -2.74
C ASP A 79 -56.64 -7.42 -3.06
N ALA A 80 -56.78 -8.06 -4.22
CA ALA A 80 -55.85 -9.08 -4.68
C ALA A 80 -54.48 -8.50 -5.06
N THR A 81 -54.47 -7.29 -5.65
CA THR A 81 -53.23 -6.58 -5.99
C THR A 81 -52.44 -6.22 -4.74
N ILE A 82 -53.09 -5.65 -3.72
CA ILE A 82 -52.48 -5.30 -2.43
C ILE A 82 -51.95 -6.57 -1.74
N ALA A 83 -52.75 -7.64 -1.70
CA ALA A 83 -52.34 -8.89 -1.07
C ALA A 83 -51.14 -9.53 -1.80
N TYR A 84 -51.10 -9.47 -3.12
CA TYR A 84 -49.97 -9.98 -3.90
C TYR A 84 -48.71 -9.12 -3.72
N GLN A 85 -48.85 -7.80 -3.66
CA GLN A 85 -47.73 -6.91 -3.32
C GLN A 85 -47.20 -7.17 -1.90
N ASP A 86 -48.10 -7.44 -0.95
CA ASP A 86 -47.75 -7.77 0.43
C ASP A 86 -46.93 -9.08 0.49
N LEU A 87 -47.33 -10.09 -0.28
CA LEU A 87 -46.59 -11.34 -0.45
C LEU A 87 -45.17 -11.10 -1.00
N LEU A 88 -45.03 -10.30 -2.07
CA LEU A 88 -43.73 -9.97 -2.65
C LEU A 88 -42.82 -9.27 -1.63
N SER A 89 -43.37 -8.25 -0.94
CA SER A 89 -42.63 -7.49 0.06
C SER A 89 -42.19 -8.33 1.26
N THR A 90 -43.01 -9.30 1.67
CA THR A 90 -42.69 -10.24 2.74
C THR A 90 -41.53 -11.15 2.34
N ALA A 91 -41.57 -11.68 1.11
CA ALA A 91 -40.51 -12.53 0.56
C ALA A 91 -39.16 -11.80 0.46
N GLU A 92 -39.17 -10.53 0.04
CA GLU A 92 -37.98 -9.68 -0.03
C GLU A 92 -37.44 -9.34 1.36
N ALA A 93 -38.29 -8.89 2.28
CA ALA A 93 -37.87 -8.44 3.61
C ALA A 93 -37.20 -9.54 4.45
N TYR A 94 -37.68 -10.79 4.35
CA TYR A 94 -37.05 -11.92 5.03
C TYR A 94 -35.60 -12.12 4.58
N LEU A 95 -35.37 -12.14 3.26
CA LEU A 95 -34.05 -12.40 2.69
C LEU A 95 -33.09 -11.22 2.90
N TRP A 96 -33.60 -9.99 2.96
CA TRP A 96 -32.82 -8.79 3.30
C TRP A 96 -32.28 -8.79 4.73
N ASN A 97 -32.93 -9.50 5.65
CA ASN A 97 -32.47 -9.57 7.04
C ASN A 97 -31.41 -10.67 7.26
N LEU A 98 -31.14 -11.50 6.27
CA LEU A 98 -30.09 -12.51 6.33
C LEU A 98 -28.74 -11.92 5.95
N ASP A 99 -27.68 -12.34 6.65
CA ASP A 99 -26.33 -11.99 6.23
C ASP A 99 -25.90 -12.78 4.99
N ASN A 100 -24.84 -12.30 4.33
CA ASN A 100 -24.34 -12.92 3.10
C ASN A 100 -23.86 -14.37 3.29
N LYS A 101 -23.39 -14.73 4.49
CA LYS A 101 -22.92 -16.09 4.79
C LYS A 101 -24.11 -17.04 4.90
N ASP A 102 -25.21 -16.60 5.50
CA ASP A 102 -26.44 -17.36 5.63
C ASP A 102 -27.16 -17.50 4.28
N LEU A 103 -27.16 -16.46 3.44
CA LEU A 103 -27.61 -16.56 2.05
C LEU A 103 -26.79 -17.59 1.26
N GLN A 104 -25.47 -17.63 1.41
CA GLN A 104 -24.61 -18.62 0.76
C GLN A 104 -24.90 -20.05 1.24
N LYS A 105 -25.07 -20.25 2.55
CA LYS A 105 -25.43 -21.57 3.11
C LYS A 105 -26.76 -22.06 2.53
N LEU A 106 -27.79 -21.20 2.52
CA LEU A 106 -29.10 -21.52 1.95
C LEU A 106 -28.97 -21.84 0.46
N ALA A 107 -28.26 -21.01 -0.30
CA ALA A 107 -28.07 -21.22 -1.74
C ALA A 107 -27.41 -22.58 -2.03
N THR A 108 -26.34 -22.93 -1.30
CA THR A 108 -25.68 -24.25 -1.40
C THR A 108 -26.66 -25.40 -1.10
N ALA A 109 -27.42 -25.29 0.01
CA ALA A 109 -28.37 -26.33 0.41
C ALA A 109 -29.49 -26.55 -0.64
N HIS A 110 -29.82 -25.50 -1.40
CA HIS A 110 -30.81 -25.54 -2.48
C HIS A 110 -30.20 -25.80 -3.87
N GLY A 111 -28.90 -26.12 -3.96
CA GLY A 111 -28.25 -26.56 -5.20
C GLY A 111 -27.69 -25.44 -6.08
N PHE A 112 -27.48 -24.23 -5.54
CA PHE A 112 -26.76 -23.17 -6.26
C PHE A 112 -25.27 -23.48 -6.32
N GLU A 113 -24.69 -23.47 -7.52
CA GLU A 113 -23.24 -23.69 -7.70
C GLU A 113 -22.49 -22.36 -7.58
N HIS A 114 -21.41 -22.34 -6.79
CA HIS A 114 -20.54 -21.18 -6.54
C HIS A 114 -21.25 -19.94 -5.95
N PRO A 115 -21.98 -20.09 -4.82
CA PRO A 115 -22.74 -18.99 -4.21
C PRO A 115 -21.87 -17.78 -3.81
N GLU A 116 -20.59 -18.00 -3.50
CA GLU A 116 -19.61 -16.95 -3.24
C GLU A 116 -19.33 -16.05 -4.46
N LEU A 117 -19.64 -16.52 -5.67
CA LEU A 117 -19.43 -15.82 -6.94
C LEU A 117 -20.71 -15.23 -7.54
N ALA A 118 -21.86 -15.35 -6.87
CA ALA A 118 -23.14 -14.84 -7.34
C ALA A 118 -23.16 -13.29 -7.52
N GLY A 119 -22.29 -12.57 -6.79
CA GLY A 119 -22.12 -11.12 -6.91
C GLY A 119 -23.40 -10.33 -6.61
N GLY A 120 -23.56 -9.16 -7.23
CA GLY A 120 -24.75 -8.31 -7.08
C GLY A 120 -25.68 -8.33 -8.30
N PHE A 121 -26.98 -8.13 -8.06
CA PHE A 121 -28.03 -7.95 -9.04
C PHE A 121 -28.92 -6.77 -8.60
N ASN A 122 -29.09 -5.75 -9.45
CA ASN A 122 -29.86 -4.53 -9.16
C ASN A 122 -29.50 -3.80 -7.83
N GLY A 123 -28.24 -3.85 -7.42
CA GLY A 123 -27.79 -3.19 -6.18
C GLY A 123 -27.95 -4.02 -4.90
N HIS A 124 -28.43 -5.26 -5.01
CA HIS A 124 -28.59 -6.22 -3.92
C HIS A 124 -27.76 -7.50 -4.16
N PRO A 125 -27.41 -8.28 -3.13
CA PRO A 125 -26.86 -9.63 -3.30
C PRO A 125 -27.71 -10.48 -4.23
N ALA A 126 -27.11 -11.05 -5.28
CA ALA A 126 -27.86 -11.82 -6.28
C ALA A 126 -28.52 -13.08 -5.68
N LEU A 127 -27.98 -13.60 -4.58
CA LEU A 127 -28.55 -14.75 -3.86
C LEU A 127 -29.91 -14.45 -3.23
N GLU A 128 -30.21 -13.21 -2.86
CA GLU A 128 -31.54 -12.83 -2.37
C GLU A 128 -32.59 -13.09 -3.45
N TYR A 129 -32.33 -12.65 -4.68
CA TYR A 129 -33.23 -12.90 -5.81
C TYR A 129 -33.32 -14.38 -6.18
N TRP A 130 -32.21 -15.11 -6.10
CA TRP A 130 -32.20 -16.53 -6.44
C TRP A 130 -32.96 -17.38 -5.41
N LEU A 131 -32.79 -17.08 -4.12
CA LEU A 131 -33.51 -17.74 -3.04
C LEU A 131 -34.98 -17.35 -3.01
N ASN A 132 -35.36 -16.13 -3.37
CA ASN A 132 -36.73 -15.62 -3.24
C ASN A 132 -37.82 -16.62 -3.73
N PRO A 133 -38.63 -17.20 -2.81
CA PRO A 133 -39.67 -18.17 -3.16
C PRO A 133 -40.86 -17.52 -3.88
N ALA A 134 -40.99 -16.19 -3.81
CA ALA A 134 -41.98 -15.47 -4.60
C ALA A 134 -41.64 -15.44 -6.10
N VAL A 135 -40.36 -15.65 -6.45
CA VAL A 135 -39.89 -15.76 -7.83
C VAL A 135 -40.00 -17.22 -8.30
N PRO A 136 -40.65 -17.52 -9.44
CA PRO A 136 -40.72 -18.87 -10.00
C PRO A 136 -39.34 -19.56 -10.11
N ALA A 137 -39.29 -20.85 -9.79
CA ALA A 137 -38.07 -21.65 -9.84
C ALA A 137 -37.48 -21.72 -11.27
N ASP A 138 -38.35 -21.70 -12.28
CA ASP A 138 -38.02 -21.73 -13.71
C ASP A 138 -37.80 -20.33 -14.31
N SER A 139 -37.71 -19.28 -13.51
CA SER A 139 -37.52 -17.93 -14.04
C SER A 139 -36.15 -17.76 -14.71
N ASP A 140 -36.14 -17.09 -15.86
CA ASP A 140 -34.92 -16.71 -16.59
C ASP A 140 -33.90 -15.96 -15.71
N ILE A 141 -34.39 -15.21 -14.73
CA ILE A 141 -33.54 -14.43 -13.82
C ILE A 141 -32.74 -15.36 -12.91
N LYS A 142 -33.36 -16.38 -12.31
CA LYS A 142 -32.64 -17.36 -11.49
C LYS A 142 -31.60 -18.13 -12.31
N ALA A 143 -31.96 -18.52 -13.53
CA ALA A 143 -31.03 -19.16 -14.46
C ALA A 143 -29.84 -18.27 -14.83
N LYS A 144 -30.07 -16.97 -15.07
CA LYS A 144 -29.00 -15.99 -15.35
C LYS A 144 -28.08 -15.77 -14.16
N ILE A 145 -28.60 -15.74 -12.94
CA ILE A 145 -27.79 -15.58 -11.72
C ILE A 145 -26.86 -16.79 -11.56
N GLN A 146 -27.38 -18.02 -11.71
CA GLN A 146 -26.58 -19.25 -11.71
C GLN A 146 -25.52 -19.26 -12.82
N ALA A 147 -25.93 -18.94 -14.06
CA ALA A 147 -25.02 -18.92 -15.20
C ALA A 147 -23.90 -17.88 -15.02
N LYS A 148 -24.18 -16.73 -14.39
CA LYS A 148 -23.17 -15.70 -14.12
C LYS A 148 -22.20 -16.12 -13.03
N ALA A 149 -22.66 -16.83 -12.00
CA ALA A 149 -21.78 -17.43 -10.99
C ALA A 149 -20.84 -18.48 -11.63
N ALA A 150 -21.39 -19.35 -12.48
CA ALA A 150 -20.61 -20.33 -13.26
C ALA A 150 -19.63 -19.68 -14.26
N GLU A 151 -20.03 -18.59 -14.92
CA GLU A 151 -19.14 -17.81 -15.80
C GLU A 151 -17.99 -17.19 -15.01
N ARG A 152 -18.27 -16.61 -13.84
CA ARG A 152 -17.24 -16.05 -12.94
C ARG A 152 -16.32 -17.13 -12.40
N PHE A 153 -16.86 -18.30 -12.09
CA PHE A 153 -16.07 -19.48 -11.73
C PHE A 153 -15.16 -19.90 -12.90
N GLY A 154 -15.70 -20.00 -14.10
CA GLY A 154 -14.93 -20.31 -15.31
C GLY A 154 -13.86 -19.26 -15.63
N ALA A 155 -14.15 -17.97 -15.42
CA ALA A 155 -13.20 -16.88 -15.60
C ALA A 155 -12.11 -16.89 -14.52
N ALA A 156 -12.47 -17.17 -13.26
CA ALA A 156 -11.50 -17.36 -12.18
C ALA A 156 -10.59 -18.56 -12.48
N ALA A 157 -11.15 -19.67 -12.96
CA ALA A 157 -10.41 -20.85 -13.39
C ALA A 157 -9.52 -20.61 -14.63
N ALA A 158 -9.93 -19.73 -15.55
CA ALA A 158 -9.15 -19.35 -16.74
C ALA A 158 -8.06 -18.30 -16.45
N SER A 159 -8.19 -17.54 -15.36
CA SER A 159 -7.24 -16.47 -14.98
C SER A 159 -6.02 -16.96 -14.18
N ALA A 160 -5.93 -18.25 -13.89
CA ALA A 160 -4.82 -18.84 -13.15
C ALA A 160 -3.80 -19.48 -14.11
N GLU A 161 -2.94 -18.66 -14.72
CA GLU A 161 -1.73 -19.17 -15.38
C GLU A 161 -0.92 -20.00 -14.38
N GLY A 162 -0.69 -21.28 -14.70
CA GLY A 162 0.15 -22.19 -13.90
C GLY A 162 -0.59 -23.23 -13.06
N VAL A 163 -1.92 -23.31 -13.11
CA VAL A 163 -2.69 -24.30 -12.33
C VAL A 163 -2.95 -25.57 -13.16
N TRP A 164 -2.48 -26.71 -12.67
CA TRP A 164 -2.69 -28.01 -13.30
C TRP A 164 -4.05 -28.59 -12.90
N GLN A 165 -4.94 -28.81 -13.87
CA GLN A 165 -6.22 -29.50 -13.67
C GLN A 165 -5.99 -31.02 -13.63
N ALA A 166 -5.87 -31.60 -12.43
CA ALA A 166 -5.51 -33.00 -12.24
C ALA A 166 -6.73 -33.87 -11.91
N THR A 167 -6.80 -35.05 -12.52
CA THR A 167 -7.67 -36.13 -12.01
C THR A 167 -7.11 -36.70 -10.70
N PRO A 168 -7.91 -37.41 -9.89
CA PRO A 168 -7.44 -37.98 -8.63
C PRO A 168 -6.28 -38.97 -8.81
N GLN A 169 -6.31 -39.72 -9.90
CA GLN A 169 -5.26 -40.69 -10.25
C GLN A 169 -3.96 -39.97 -10.63
N GLU A 170 -4.05 -38.91 -11.42
CA GLU A 170 -2.90 -38.10 -11.79
C GLU A 170 -2.30 -37.38 -10.58
N PHE A 171 -3.14 -36.82 -9.69
CA PHE A 171 -2.69 -36.19 -8.45
C PHE A 171 -1.97 -37.19 -7.54
N ALA A 172 -2.52 -38.39 -7.36
CA ALA A 172 -1.89 -39.45 -6.57
C ALA A 172 -0.55 -39.90 -7.17
N ALA A 173 -0.47 -40.05 -8.49
CA ALA A 173 0.77 -40.37 -9.19
C ALA A 173 1.83 -39.27 -9.01
N ALA A 174 1.44 -38.00 -9.19
CA ALA A 174 2.35 -36.86 -9.00
C ALA A 174 2.87 -36.76 -7.55
N CYS A 175 2.02 -37.04 -6.55
CA CYS A 175 2.45 -37.10 -5.15
C CYS A 175 3.47 -38.23 -4.93
N SER A 176 3.17 -39.44 -5.43
CA SER A 176 4.07 -40.59 -5.34
C SER A 176 5.42 -40.33 -6.00
N ASP A 177 5.42 -39.75 -7.20
CA ASP A 177 6.64 -39.40 -7.94
C ASP A 177 7.47 -38.35 -7.19
N THR A 178 6.82 -37.34 -6.62
CA THR A 178 7.49 -36.29 -5.82
C THR A 178 8.14 -36.88 -4.57
N LEU A 179 7.46 -37.79 -3.87
CA LEU A 179 8.02 -38.47 -2.70
C LEU A 179 9.21 -39.36 -3.07
N ALA A 180 9.13 -40.09 -4.18
CA ALA A 180 10.25 -40.91 -4.67
C ALA A 180 11.48 -40.05 -5.04
N GLN A 181 11.26 -38.88 -5.64
CA GLN A 181 12.34 -37.93 -5.93
C GLN A 181 12.94 -37.34 -4.64
N ALA A 182 12.11 -37.02 -3.63
CA ALA A 182 12.59 -36.53 -2.34
C ALA A 182 13.49 -37.59 -1.64
N ASP A 183 13.07 -38.85 -1.64
CA ASP A 183 13.87 -39.95 -1.10
C ASP A 183 15.17 -40.16 -1.90
N SER A 184 15.12 -40.07 -3.23
CA SER A 184 16.32 -40.18 -4.08
C SER A 184 17.34 -39.07 -3.79
N LEU A 185 16.87 -37.82 -3.66
CA LEU A 185 17.72 -36.68 -3.30
C LEU A 185 18.33 -36.90 -1.92
N LYS A 186 17.52 -37.32 -0.93
CA LYS A 186 18.00 -37.60 0.42
C LYS A 186 19.10 -38.65 0.46
N HIS A 187 18.93 -39.78 -0.24
CA HIS A 187 19.95 -40.84 -0.31
C HIS A 187 21.24 -40.34 -0.99
N SER A 188 21.10 -39.54 -2.03
CA SER A 188 22.24 -38.96 -2.76
C SER A 188 22.99 -37.96 -1.88
N ALA A 189 22.26 -37.13 -1.12
CA ALA A 189 22.82 -36.18 -0.16
C ALA A 189 23.56 -36.87 1.00
N GLU A 190 23.00 -37.96 1.55
CA GLU A 190 23.66 -38.77 2.59
C GLU A 190 24.96 -39.42 2.09
N ALA A 191 25.05 -39.70 0.79
CA ALA A 191 26.26 -40.19 0.13
C ALA A 191 27.20 -39.06 -0.36
N GLY A 192 26.83 -37.79 -0.20
CA GLY A 192 27.58 -36.63 -0.72
C GLY A 192 27.65 -36.55 -2.26
N ALA A 193 26.62 -37.07 -2.94
CA ALA A 193 26.55 -37.22 -4.39
C ALA A 193 25.28 -36.59 -5.01
N ASP A 194 24.60 -35.70 -4.29
CA ASP A 194 23.45 -34.95 -4.78
C ASP A 194 23.82 -33.98 -5.90
N LYS A 195 22.97 -33.90 -6.93
CA LYS A 195 23.19 -33.11 -8.14
C LYS A 195 22.20 -31.94 -8.27
N PRO A 196 22.59 -30.81 -8.90
CA PRO A 196 21.71 -29.69 -9.17
C PRO A 196 20.40 -30.09 -9.87
N GLU A 197 20.48 -30.99 -10.84
CA GLU A 197 19.32 -31.43 -11.64
C GLU A 197 18.30 -32.21 -10.80
N GLN A 198 18.74 -32.91 -9.74
CA GLN A 198 17.82 -33.59 -8.83
C GLN A 198 17.00 -32.60 -8.01
N ILE A 199 17.59 -31.45 -7.64
CA ILE A 199 16.89 -30.38 -6.92
C ILE A 199 15.87 -29.72 -7.87
N GLU A 200 16.27 -29.39 -9.09
CA GLU A 200 15.37 -28.81 -10.11
C GLU A 200 14.17 -29.71 -10.40
N GLN A 201 14.41 -31.01 -10.62
CA GLN A 201 13.36 -32.01 -10.84
C GLN A 201 12.41 -32.10 -9.65
N LEU A 202 12.95 -32.15 -8.43
CA LEU A 202 12.15 -32.21 -7.21
C LEU A 202 11.28 -30.97 -7.03
N LEU A 203 11.81 -29.77 -7.29
CA LEU A 203 11.05 -28.53 -7.20
C LEU A 203 9.96 -28.45 -8.27
N ALA A 204 10.24 -28.88 -9.49
CA ALA A 204 9.24 -28.96 -10.55
C ALA A 204 8.11 -29.95 -10.20
N ALA A 205 8.45 -31.11 -9.62
CA ALA A 205 7.48 -32.12 -9.17
C ALA A 205 6.62 -31.59 -8.00
N GLU A 206 7.24 -30.96 -7.00
CA GLU A 206 6.52 -30.33 -5.90
C GLU A 206 5.59 -29.23 -6.39
N ASN A 207 6.08 -28.33 -7.25
CA ASN A 207 5.27 -27.24 -7.80
C ASN A 207 4.07 -27.78 -8.57
N LYS A 208 4.24 -28.87 -9.33
CA LYS A 208 3.13 -29.55 -10.01
C LYS A 208 2.07 -30.07 -9.03
N VAL A 209 2.47 -30.66 -7.91
CA VAL A 209 1.54 -31.12 -6.86
C VAL A 209 0.81 -29.95 -6.21
N PHE A 210 1.54 -28.88 -5.88
CA PHE A 210 0.98 -27.73 -5.17
C PHE A 210 0.05 -26.87 -6.01
N THR A 211 0.33 -26.78 -7.31
CA THR A 211 -0.52 -26.12 -8.30
C THR A 211 -1.67 -27.00 -8.79
N ALA A 212 -1.78 -28.25 -8.34
CA ALA A 212 -2.87 -29.14 -8.71
C ALA A 212 -4.21 -28.63 -8.13
N THR A 213 -5.19 -28.46 -9.01
CA THR A 213 -6.61 -28.25 -8.68
C THR A 213 -7.45 -29.17 -9.55
N GLY A 214 -8.71 -29.39 -9.22
CA GLY A 214 -9.60 -30.17 -10.08
C GLY A 214 -10.82 -30.71 -9.35
N PRO A 215 -11.97 -30.84 -10.05
CA PRO A 215 -13.14 -31.50 -9.48
C PRO A 215 -12.81 -32.97 -9.20
N GLY A 216 -13.01 -33.40 -7.95
CA GLY A 216 -12.81 -34.78 -7.52
C GLY A 216 -11.49 -35.08 -6.83
N LEU A 217 -10.61 -34.10 -6.62
CA LEU A 217 -9.45 -34.28 -5.73
C LEU A 217 -9.90 -34.84 -4.36
N PRO A 218 -9.09 -35.70 -3.72
CA PRO A 218 -9.42 -36.25 -2.41
C PRO A 218 -9.76 -35.15 -1.38
N SER A 219 -10.69 -35.42 -0.48
CA SER A 219 -11.08 -34.45 0.57
C SER A 219 -9.93 -34.10 1.52
N ASP A 220 -8.89 -34.93 1.57
CA ASP A 220 -7.65 -34.78 2.33
C ASP A 220 -6.48 -34.27 1.48
N ALA A 221 -6.72 -33.76 0.26
CA ALA A 221 -5.67 -33.28 -0.64
C ALA A 221 -4.75 -32.21 -0.02
N ASP A 222 -5.29 -31.33 0.83
CA ASP A 222 -4.48 -30.32 1.54
C ASP A 222 -3.53 -30.95 2.57
N GLN A 223 -3.97 -32.01 3.26
CA GLN A 223 -3.12 -32.77 4.17
C GLN A 223 -2.03 -33.52 3.40
N ILE A 224 -2.39 -34.13 2.26
CA ILE A 224 -1.42 -34.80 1.38
C ILE A 224 -0.36 -33.80 0.88
N LYS A 225 -0.76 -32.60 0.46
CA LYS A 225 0.16 -31.52 0.08
C LYS A 225 1.08 -31.15 1.25
N ALA A 226 0.54 -31.01 2.46
CA ALA A 226 1.35 -30.72 3.65
C ALA A 226 2.41 -31.80 3.92
N ASP A 227 2.04 -33.08 3.83
CA ASP A 227 2.97 -34.21 4.01
C ASP A 227 4.06 -34.22 2.93
N VAL A 228 3.70 -33.95 1.67
CA VAL A 228 4.67 -33.82 0.57
C VAL A 228 5.64 -32.67 0.86
N ARG A 229 5.16 -31.50 1.27
CA ARG A 229 6.02 -30.35 1.63
C ARG A 229 6.98 -30.71 2.75
N GLU A 230 6.53 -31.41 3.79
CA GLU A 230 7.38 -31.83 4.90
C GLU A 230 8.52 -32.73 4.41
N LYS A 231 8.21 -33.74 3.58
CA LYS A 231 9.20 -34.66 3.02
C LYS A 231 10.21 -33.98 2.11
N VAL A 232 9.73 -33.11 1.21
CA VAL A 232 10.60 -32.32 0.32
C VAL A 232 11.51 -31.41 1.13
N THR A 233 10.98 -30.72 2.14
CA THR A 233 11.78 -29.87 3.04
C THR A 233 12.85 -30.68 3.76
N GLY A 234 12.51 -31.87 4.27
CA GLY A 234 13.47 -32.77 4.91
C GLY A 234 14.59 -33.23 3.97
N ALA A 235 14.29 -33.50 2.69
CA ALA A 235 15.30 -33.86 1.69
C ALA A 235 16.22 -32.68 1.35
N LEU A 236 15.64 -31.48 1.13
CA LEU A 236 16.40 -30.26 0.84
C LEU A 236 17.34 -29.86 1.97
N LEU A 237 16.93 -30.01 3.24
CA LEU A 237 17.78 -29.72 4.41
C LEU A 237 18.97 -30.69 4.56
N LYS A 238 18.92 -31.86 3.93
CA LYS A 238 20.01 -32.85 3.93
C LYS A 238 20.99 -32.64 2.77
N SER A 239 20.53 -32.06 1.67
CA SER A 239 21.33 -31.72 0.51
C SER A 239 22.41 -30.70 0.86
N GLN A 240 23.57 -30.82 0.20
CA GLN A 240 24.65 -29.83 0.32
C GLN A 240 24.37 -28.56 -0.49
N LEU A 241 23.33 -28.58 -1.34
CA LEU A 241 22.86 -27.48 -2.19
C LEU A 241 23.93 -26.81 -3.09
N PRO A 242 25.02 -27.46 -3.54
CA PRO A 242 26.07 -26.78 -4.32
C PRO A 242 25.56 -26.27 -5.68
N GLY A 243 24.46 -26.86 -6.19
CA GLY A 243 23.82 -26.52 -7.45
C GLY A 243 22.82 -25.36 -7.41
N VAL A 244 22.45 -24.87 -6.22
CA VAL A 244 21.37 -23.88 -6.10
C VAL A 244 21.74 -22.56 -6.75
N TYR A 245 23.01 -22.15 -6.73
CA TYR A 245 23.43 -20.93 -7.41
C TYR A 245 23.32 -21.02 -8.93
N ASP A 246 23.57 -22.19 -9.52
CA ASP A 246 23.43 -22.38 -10.97
C ASP A 246 21.95 -22.50 -11.37
N LEU A 247 21.13 -23.14 -10.53
CA LEU A 247 19.67 -23.09 -10.66
C LEU A 247 19.15 -21.65 -10.55
N ALA A 248 19.62 -20.87 -9.56
CA ALA A 248 19.22 -19.49 -9.36
C ALA A 248 19.60 -18.59 -10.55
N LYS A 249 20.79 -18.79 -11.14
CA LYS A 249 21.17 -18.12 -12.40
C LYS A 249 20.27 -18.51 -13.56
N THR A 250 19.91 -19.78 -13.66
CA THR A 250 19.02 -20.29 -14.72
C THR A 250 17.64 -19.67 -14.58
N GLU A 251 17.08 -19.65 -13.36
CA GLU A 251 15.76 -19.08 -13.08
C GLU A 251 15.74 -17.56 -13.12
N GLN A 252 16.88 -16.91 -12.90
CA GLN A 252 17.05 -15.49 -13.21
C GLN A 252 16.98 -15.24 -14.73
N ALA A 253 17.64 -16.08 -15.53
CA ALA A 253 17.65 -15.94 -16.99
C ALA A 253 16.26 -16.16 -17.61
N THR A 254 15.42 -16.98 -16.97
CA THR A 254 14.01 -17.20 -17.36
C THR A 254 13.06 -16.14 -16.78
N GLY A 255 13.55 -15.25 -15.91
CA GLY A 255 12.77 -14.17 -15.29
C GLY A 255 11.93 -14.58 -14.09
N LYS A 256 12.09 -15.81 -13.56
CA LYS A 256 11.41 -16.27 -12.34
C LYS A 256 12.03 -15.71 -11.06
N LEU A 257 13.31 -15.34 -11.11
CA LEU A 257 14.00 -14.61 -10.05
C LEU A 257 14.57 -13.31 -10.58
N THR A 258 14.60 -12.29 -9.74
CA THR A 258 15.39 -11.08 -9.97
C THR A 258 16.87 -11.34 -9.69
N LEU A 259 17.74 -10.43 -10.14
CA LEU A 259 19.17 -10.50 -9.83
C LEU A 259 19.43 -10.48 -8.32
N ASP A 260 18.71 -9.64 -7.56
CA ASP A 260 18.92 -9.51 -6.11
C ASP A 260 18.48 -10.81 -5.39
N GLU A 261 17.39 -11.44 -5.82
CA GLU A 261 16.92 -12.73 -5.27
C GLU A 261 17.85 -13.90 -5.58
N SER A 262 18.52 -13.90 -6.74
CA SER A 262 19.41 -14.98 -7.15
C SER A 262 20.81 -14.92 -6.51
N VAL A 263 21.27 -13.74 -6.07
CA VAL A 263 22.66 -13.55 -5.59
C VAL A 263 22.80 -13.06 -4.15
N LEU A 264 21.72 -12.64 -3.49
CA LEU A 264 21.75 -12.06 -2.13
C LEU A 264 20.98 -12.86 -1.08
N LEU A 265 20.27 -13.89 -1.50
CA LEU A 265 19.62 -14.85 -0.62
C LEU A 265 20.52 -16.07 -0.38
N SER A 266 20.34 -16.72 0.76
CA SER A 266 20.95 -18.02 1.03
C SER A 266 20.34 -19.09 0.12
N PRO A 267 21.03 -20.21 -0.12
CA PRO A 267 20.50 -21.28 -0.97
C PRO A 267 19.08 -21.73 -0.58
N MET A 268 18.79 -21.86 0.72
CA MET A 268 17.46 -22.25 1.19
C MET A 268 16.40 -21.17 0.99
N GLU A 269 16.75 -19.90 1.18
CA GLU A 269 15.86 -18.76 0.91
C GLU A 269 15.52 -18.67 -0.59
N THR A 270 16.51 -18.89 -1.47
CA THR A 270 16.29 -18.93 -2.93
C THR A 270 15.40 -20.10 -3.33
N VAL A 271 15.65 -21.30 -2.77
CA VAL A 271 14.80 -22.46 -3.01
C VAL A 271 13.37 -22.20 -2.52
N ALA A 272 13.18 -21.54 -1.38
CA ALA A 272 11.85 -21.18 -0.89
C ALA A 272 11.09 -20.28 -1.89
N LEU A 273 11.74 -19.30 -2.52
CA LEU A 273 11.10 -18.48 -3.55
C LEU A 273 10.67 -19.25 -4.81
N LEU A 274 11.35 -20.36 -5.12
CA LEU A 274 11.02 -21.20 -6.28
C LEU A 274 9.91 -22.22 -6.00
N ARG A 275 9.48 -22.38 -4.74
CA ARG A 275 8.47 -23.36 -4.32
C ARG A 275 7.08 -22.73 -4.27
N SER A 276 6.13 -23.36 -4.95
CA SER A 276 4.69 -23.05 -4.87
C SER A 276 4.10 -23.44 -3.51
N SER A 277 4.80 -24.26 -2.73
CA SER A 277 4.44 -24.64 -1.36
C SER A 277 4.87 -23.62 -0.30
N THR A 278 5.65 -22.60 -0.69
CA THR A 278 6.04 -21.51 0.20
C THR A 278 4.86 -20.57 0.44
N PRO A 279 4.47 -20.32 1.71
CA PRO A 279 3.40 -19.38 2.03
C PRO A 279 3.67 -18.00 1.43
N ALA A 280 2.64 -17.36 0.86
CA ALA A 280 2.79 -16.05 0.21
C ALA A 280 3.45 -14.99 1.11
N VAL A 281 3.13 -14.98 2.41
CA VAL A 281 3.73 -14.05 3.38
C VAL A 281 5.24 -14.29 3.55
N GLU A 282 5.67 -15.54 3.55
CA GLU A 282 7.08 -15.91 3.63
C GLU A 282 7.80 -15.51 2.34
N ALA A 283 7.22 -15.82 1.18
CA ALA A 283 7.76 -15.43 -0.11
C ALA A 283 7.94 -13.91 -0.23
N GLU A 284 6.93 -13.11 0.11
CA GLU A 284 7.02 -11.65 0.09
C GLU A 284 8.06 -11.10 1.08
N SER A 285 8.18 -11.70 2.27
CA SER A 285 9.23 -11.36 3.23
C SER A 285 10.64 -11.62 2.68
N LEU A 286 10.84 -12.73 1.97
CA LEU A 286 12.11 -13.07 1.33
C LEU A 286 12.43 -12.12 0.16
N LYS A 287 11.44 -11.74 -0.66
CA LYS A 287 11.61 -10.72 -1.70
C LYS A 287 12.01 -9.37 -1.10
N HIS A 288 11.34 -8.95 -0.03
CA HIS A 288 11.71 -7.72 0.69
C HIS A 288 13.13 -7.81 1.26
N THR A 289 13.52 -8.97 1.80
CA THR A 289 14.88 -9.23 2.28
C THR A 289 15.91 -9.10 1.16
N ALA A 290 15.64 -9.67 -0.03
CA ALA A 290 16.52 -9.56 -1.20
C ALA A 290 16.70 -8.09 -1.63
N VAL A 291 15.61 -7.32 -1.70
CA VAL A 291 15.64 -5.89 -2.02
C VAL A 291 16.45 -5.09 -0.99
N GLN A 292 16.23 -5.35 0.30
CA GLN A 292 16.97 -4.68 1.38
C GLN A 292 18.47 -5.00 1.31
N ARG A 293 18.83 -6.28 1.18
CA ARG A 293 20.23 -6.71 0.98
C ARG A 293 20.83 -6.08 -0.29
N GLY A 294 20.04 -5.92 -1.36
CA GLY A 294 20.45 -5.25 -2.59
C GLY A 294 20.79 -3.77 -2.38
N ALA A 295 20.01 -3.07 -1.57
CA ALA A 295 20.28 -1.69 -1.19
C ALA A 295 21.55 -1.58 -0.32
N ASP A 296 21.73 -2.48 0.64
CA ASP A 296 22.90 -2.50 1.53
C ASP A 296 24.19 -2.87 0.79
N ALA A 297 24.14 -3.86 -0.11
CA ALA A 297 25.23 -4.22 -1.03
C ALA A 297 25.66 -3.02 -1.89
N LYS A 298 24.69 -2.33 -2.51
CA LYS A 298 24.97 -1.12 -3.32
C LYS A 298 25.59 -0.02 -2.47
N ALA A 299 25.09 0.21 -1.26
CA ALA A 299 25.65 1.19 -0.34
C ALA A 299 27.11 0.86 0.02
N LEU A 300 27.44 -0.42 0.24
CA LEU A 300 28.81 -0.85 0.49
C LEU A 300 29.72 -0.64 -0.72
N ILE A 301 29.30 -1.08 -1.91
CA ILE A 301 30.09 -0.94 -3.15
C ILE A 301 30.41 0.53 -3.43
N LEU A 302 29.41 1.40 -3.31
CA LEU A 302 29.54 2.83 -3.58
C LEU A 302 30.44 3.51 -2.54
N SER A 303 30.20 3.29 -1.25
CA SER A 303 31.02 3.88 -0.19
C SER A 303 32.46 3.34 -0.20
N HIS A 304 32.67 2.08 -0.58
CA HIS A 304 34.01 1.53 -0.81
C HIS A 304 34.69 2.22 -1.99
N THR A 305 34.00 2.37 -3.13
CA THR A 305 34.53 3.06 -4.32
C THR A 305 34.93 4.51 -4.00
N ASP A 306 34.08 5.23 -3.28
CA ASP A 306 34.37 6.59 -2.84
C ASP A 306 35.59 6.61 -1.93
N LEU A 307 35.67 5.69 -0.96
CA LEU A 307 36.79 5.64 -0.03
C LEU A 307 38.12 5.35 -0.75
N VAL A 308 38.12 4.44 -1.74
CA VAL A 308 39.26 4.17 -2.62
C VAL A 308 39.65 5.41 -3.42
N SER A 309 38.69 6.21 -3.89
CA SER A 309 38.97 7.44 -4.63
C SER A 309 39.69 8.51 -3.77
N PHE A 310 39.42 8.54 -2.47
CA PHE A 310 40.08 9.44 -1.52
C PHE A 310 41.50 8.99 -1.13
N THR A 311 41.70 7.68 -1.02
CA THR A 311 42.91 7.10 -0.42
C THR A 311 43.90 6.64 -1.49
N GLY A 312 43.44 6.46 -2.73
CA GLY A 312 44.24 5.92 -3.84
C GLY A 312 44.60 4.44 -3.68
N SER A 313 44.13 3.78 -2.62
CA SER A 313 44.41 2.38 -2.32
C SER A 313 43.13 1.54 -2.40
N PRO A 314 43.07 0.52 -3.27
CA PRO A 314 41.93 -0.41 -3.32
C PRO A 314 41.96 -1.46 -2.20
N VAL A 315 43.05 -1.56 -1.43
CA VAL A 315 43.22 -2.61 -0.41
C VAL A 315 43.89 -2.03 0.84
N GLY A 316 43.10 -1.84 1.89
CA GLY A 316 43.59 -1.37 3.20
C GLY A 316 44.27 0.00 3.17
N GLY A 317 44.59 0.52 4.35
CA GLY A 317 45.25 1.84 4.45
C GLY A 317 44.33 3.00 4.06
N PHE A 318 43.03 2.89 4.38
CA PHE A 318 42.10 3.99 4.24
C PHE A 318 42.45 5.09 5.26
N VAL A 319 43.31 6.01 4.86
CA VAL A 319 43.70 7.18 5.65
C VAL A 319 43.58 8.44 4.79
N PRO A 320 43.20 9.58 5.38
CA PRO A 320 43.02 10.81 4.62
C PRO A 320 44.36 11.38 4.09
N PRO A 321 44.34 12.30 3.13
CA PRO A 321 45.51 13.08 2.74
C PRO A 321 46.08 13.91 3.92
N PRO A 322 47.39 14.25 3.93
CA PRO A 322 47.96 15.08 4.99
C PRO A 322 47.37 16.51 5.06
N LEU A 323 47.23 17.04 6.28
CA LEU A 323 46.70 18.39 6.50
C LEU A 323 47.72 19.48 6.17
N THR A 324 47.42 20.32 5.17
CA THR A 324 48.29 21.41 4.73
C THR A 324 48.10 22.71 5.53
N GLY A 325 47.13 22.75 6.44
CA GLY A 325 46.79 23.93 7.24
C GLY A 325 45.97 24.97 6.46
N LYS A 326 45.52 24.61 5.26
CA LYS A 326 44.59 25.38 4.44
C LYS A 326 43.18 24.77 4.54
N LYS A 327 42.17 25.59 4.26
CA LYS A 327 40.75 25.21 4.37
C LYS A 327 40.41 23.98 3.53
N GLU A 328 40.99 23.87 2.33
CA GLU A 328 40.76 22.78 1.39
C GLU A 328 41.12 21.41 2.00
N SER A 329 42.23 21.34 2.76
CA SER A 329 42.62 20.11 3.46
C SER A 329 41.71 19.76 4.65
N TRP A 330 40.93 20.72 5.17
CA TRP A 330 39.95 20.48 6.22
C TRP A 330 38.61 20.02 5.63
N ASP A 331 38.21 20.61 4.50
CA ASP A 331 37.05 20.18 3.71
C ASP A 331 37.23 18.72 3.23
N GLU A 332 38.45 18.38 2.76
CA GLU A 332 38.81 17.01 2.38
C GLU A 332 38.74 16.02 3.57
N LEU A 333 39.18 16.43 4.77
CA LEU A 333 39.05 15.61 5.97
C LEU A 333 37.58 15.38 6.36
N GLY A 334 36.73 16.39 6.20
CA GLY A 334 35.29 16.26 6.42
C GLY A 334 34.63 15.29 5.43
N CYS A 335 34.98 15.39 4.14
CA CYS A 335 34.50 14.49 3.11
C CYS A 335 34.96 13.05 3.38
N TYR A 336 36.23 12.86 3.73
CA TYR A 336 36.77 11.58 4.13
C TYR A 336 36.01 11.00 5.32
N ALA A 337 35.80 11.77 6.39
CA ALA A 337 35.11 11.29 7.59
C ALA A 337 33.66 10.86 7.30
N TYR A 338 32.97 11.59 6.41
CA TYR A 338 31.62 11.23 5.96
C TYR A 338 31.60 9.91 5.16
N VAL A 339 32.51 9.76 4.20
CA VAL A 339 32.62 8.56 3.36
C VAL A 339 33.04 7.35 4.20
N ALA A 340 34.00 7.53 5.11
CA ALA A 340 34.45 6.51 6.04
C ALA A 340 33.33 6.02 6.96
N GLY A 341 32.50 6.93 7.48
CA GLY A 341 31.32 6.56 8.28
C GLY A 341 30.24 5.87 7.46
N SER A 342 30.03 6.30 6.21
CA SER A 342 29.09 5.64 5.29
C SER A 342 29.52 4.21 4.97
N TYR A 343 30.82 4.00 4.71
CA TYR A 343 31.40 2.68 4.47
C TYR A 343 31.31 1.79 5.71
N ALA A 344 31.65 2.30 6.89
CA ALA A 344 31.57 1.53 8.12
C ALA A 344 30.13 1.11 8.46
N ASN A 345 29.14 1.99 8.25
CA ASN A 345 27.73 1.65 8.42
C ASN A 345 27.23 0.63 7.39
N ALA A 346 27.60 0.78 6.12
CA ALA A 346 27.25 -0.18 5.08
C ALA A 346 27.92 -1.54 5.31
N HIS A 347 29.18 -1.53 5.79
CA HIS A 347 29.92 -2.73 6.16
C HIS A 347 29.22 -3.49 7.29
N ASN A 348 28.84 -2.80 8.35
CA ASN A 348 28.07 -3.39 9.46
C ASN A 348 26.71 -3.96 8.98
N ALA A 349 26.03 -3.28 8.05
CA ALA A 349 24.74 -3.73 7.51
C ALA A 349 24.85 -5.02 6.70
N VAL A 350 25.99 -5.27 6.05
CA VAL A 350 26.22 -6.52 5.30
C VAL A 350 26.86 -7.63 6.13
N GLU A 351 27.47 -7.32 7.28
CA GLU A 351 28.38 -8.23 8.00
C GLU A 351 27.76 -9.61 8.28
N ALA A 352 26.50 -9.63 8.68
CA ALA A 352 25.79 -10.86 9.04
C ALA A 352 25.53 -11.80 7.85
N TRP A 353 25.54 -11.29 6.60
CA TRP A 353 25.12 -12.05 5.42
C TRP A 353 26.06 -11.93 4.22
N LYS A 354 27.10 -11.10 4.26
CA LYS A 354 28.07 -10.88 3.16
C LYS A 354 28.72 -12.18 2.66
N HIS A 355 28.83 -13.19 3.52
CA HIS A 355 29.38 -14.49 3.19
C HIS A 355 28.53 -15.27 2.17
N LEU A 356 27.25 -14.90 2.02
CA LEU A 356 26.34 -15.49 1.03
C LEU A 356 26.62 -14.99 -0.40
N SER A 357 27.30 -13.85 -0.55
CA SER A 357 27.55 -13.24 -1.87
C SER A 357 29.05 -13.05 -2.14
N PRO A 358 29.64 -13.78 -3.09
CA PRO A 358 31.06 -13.64 -3.45
C PRO A 358 31.47 -12.22 -3.89
N ASN A 359 30.52 -11.49 -4.48
CA ASN A 359 30.75 -10.12 -4.96
C ASN A 359 30.85 -9.10 -3.82
N ILE A 360 30.29 -9.40 -2.64
CA ILE A 360 30.30 -8.52 -1.48
C ILE A 360 31.41 -8.89 -0.51
N SER A 361 31.67 -10.18 -0.33
CA SER A 361 32.69 -10.69 0.60
C SER A 361 34.10 -10.16 0.32
N SER A 362 34.44 -9.92 -0.95
CA SER A 362 35.72 -9.35 -1.37
C SER A 362 35.88 -7.85 -1.09
N LEU A 363 34.78 -7.10 -0.98
CA LEU A 363 34.77 -5.65 -0.77
C LEU A 363 34.72 -5.26 0.71
N SER A 364 34.42 -6.21 1.60
CA SER A 364 34.21 -5.96 3.04
C SER A 364 35.50 -5.92 3.87
N HIS A 365 36.58 -5.32 3.36
CA HIS A 365 37.84 -5.16 4.09
C HIS A 365 38.40 -3.74 3.93
N PRO A 366 38.88 -3.08 5.01
CA PRO A 366 38.93 -3.54 6.40
C PRO A 366 37.67 -3.17 7.20
N PRO A 367 37.39 -3.80 8.35
CA PRO A 367 36.29 -3.45 9.26
C PRO A 367 36.48 -2.07 9.91
N ALA A 368 35.42 -1.49 10.45
CA ALA A 368 35.41 -0.16 11.05
C ALA A 368 36.49 0.05 12.15
N SER A 369 36.82 -1.01 12.90
CA SER A 369 37.87 -1.00 13.93
C SER A 369 39.26 -0.77 13.36
N GLU A 370 39.58 -1.40 12.23
CA GLU A 370 40.84 -1.23 11.52
C GLU A 370 40.92 0.14 10.82
N MET A 371 39.80 0.66 10.33
CA MET A 371 39.74 2.05 9.83
C MET A 371 40.00 3.07 10.92
N THR A 372 39.45 2.85 12.12
CA THR A 372 39.69 3.70 13.29
C THR A 372 41.16 3.67 13.68
N ALA A 373 41.77 2.48 13.76
CA ALA A 373 43.19 2.34 14.06
C ALA A 373 44.08 3.01 13.00
N GLY A 374 43.74 2.88 11.71
CA GLY A 374 44.44 3.56 10.62
C GLY A 374 44.35 5.08 10.73
N PHE A 375 43.16 5.60 11.05
CA PHE A 375 42.94 7.02 11.25
C PHE A 375 43.69 7.58 12.46
N ASP A 376 43.75 6.85 13.57
CA ASP A 376 44.51 7.25 14.76
C ASP A 376 46.01 7.32 14.48
N GLY A 377 46.52 6.36 13.70
CA GLY A 377 47.88 6.39 13.18
C GLY A 377 48.14 7.63 12.32
N TRP A 378 47.23 7.93 11.38
CA TRP A 378 47.31 9.12 10.54
C TRP A 378 47.25 10.42 11.35
N ALA A 379 46.33 10.53 12.32
CA ALA A 379 46.13 11.72 13.14
C ALA A 379 47.38 12.02 13.99
N THR A 380 48.09 10.97 14.43
CA THR A 380 49.36 11.10 15.15
C THR A 380 50.44 11.77 14.30
N ALA A 381 50.45 11.54 13.00
CA ALA A 381 51.36 12.18 12.05
C ALA A 381 50.99 13.64 11.72
N GLN A 382 49.78 14.10 12.07
CA GLN A 382 49.34 15.47 11.79
C GLN A 382 49.75 16.48 12.86
N LYS A 383 50.00 17.73 12.44
CA LYS A 383 50.21 18.86 13.35
C LYS A 383 48.93 19.11 14.16
N LEU A 384 49.03 19.12 15.49
CA LEU A 384 47.89 19.32 16.39
C LEU A 384 47.14 20.64 16.11
N ALA A 385 47.86 21.71 15.75
CA ALA A 385 47.23 22.98 15.37
C ALA A 385 46.35 22.86 14.10
N HIS A 386 46.71 21.98 13.16
CA HIS A 386 45.90 21.74 11.96
C HIS A 386 44.68 20.87 12.29
N LEU A 387 44.85 19.84 13.12
CA LEU A 387 43.74 19.00 13.60
C LEU A 387 42.69 19.82 14.34
N ARG A 388 43.10 20.74 15.21
CA ARG A 388 42.18 21.64 15.93
C ARG A 388 41.41 22.56 14.99
N LYS A 389 42.09 23.13 13.98
CA LYS A 389 41.44 23.96 12.96
C LYS A 389 40.46 23.16 12.11
N ALA A 390 40.85 21.95 11.71
CA ALA A 390 39.98 21.06 10.96
C ALA A 390 38.77 20.62 11.79
N ALA A 391 38.96 20.23 13.05
CA ALA A 391 37.87 19.87 13.95
C ALA A 391 36.91 21.04 14.21
N ALA A 392 37.44 22.25 14.44
CA ALA A 392 36.62 23.46 14.57
C ALA A 392 35.82 23.74 13.29
N HIS A 393 36.45 23.56 12.12
CA HIS A 393 35.81 23.71 10.81
C HIS A 393 34.71 22.67 10.58
N LEU A 394 34.86 21.46 11.12
CA LEU A 394 33.86 20.39 11.10
C LEU A 394 32.77 20.55 12.19
N GLY A 395 32.86 21.57 13.05
CA GLY A 395 31.85 21.87 14.06
C GLY A 395 32.06 21.20 15.41
N MET A 396 33.27 20.68 15.70
CA MET A 396 33.59 20.13 17.03
C MET A 396 33.60 21.25 18.09
N PRO A 397 32.80 21.14 19.16
CA PRO A 397 32.86 22.07 20.29
C PRO A 397 34.25 22.03 20.95
N ASP A 398 34.72 23.19 21.42
CA ASP A 398 36.01 23.32 22.15
C ASP A 398 37.25 22.78 21.41
N ALA A 399 37.17 22.67 20.07
CA ALA A 399 38.26 22.17 19.25
C ALA A 399 39.59 22.94 19.45
N GLY A 400 39.54 24.21 19.84
CA GLY A 400 40.72 25.03 20.12
C GLY A 400 41.60 24.53 21.27
N THR A 401 41.03 23.80 22.23
CA THR A 401 41.75 23.26 23.40
C THR A 401 41.80 21.72 23.40
N ALA A 402 41.03 21.07 22.53
CA ALA A 402 40.96 19.62 22.43
C ALA A 402 42.32 18.93 22.24
N THR A 403 42.48 17.75 22.83
CA THR A 403 43.64 16.88 22.63
C THR A 403 43.51 16.12 21.32
N ARG A 404 44.62 15.59 20.78
CA ARG A 404 44.58 14.75 19.57
C ARG A 404 43.62 13.58 19.72
N ALA A 405 43.68 12.86 20.85
CA ALA A 405 42.81 11.73 21.12
C ALA A 405 41.32 12.15 21.15
N HIS A 406 41.01 13.31 21.73
CA HIS A 406 39.64 13.82 21.74
C HIS A 406 39.14 14.16 20.32
N ILE A 407 39.98 14.78 19.49
CA ILE A 407 39.64 15.08 18.08
C ILE A 407 39.46 13.78 17.28
N SER A 408 40.39 12.84 17.43
CA SER A 408 40.31 11.54 16.74
C SER A 408 39.04 10.80 17.09
N ASN A 409 38.74 10.66 18.39
CA ASN A 409 37.52 10.01 18.87
C ASN A 409 36.26 10.74 18.41
N TRP A 410 36.26 12.08 18.38
CA TRP A 410 35.10 12.84 17.90
C TRP A 410 34.83 12.56 16.41
N ILE A 411 35.87 12.55 15.56
CA ILE A 411 35.71 12.26 14.13
C ILE A 411 35.33 10.79 13.89
N SER A 412 35.98 9.84 14.57
CA SER A 412 35.74 8.41 14.38
C SER A 412 34.46 7.91 15.07
N SER A 413 33.95 8.61 16.08
CA SER A 413 32.66 8.27 16.72
C SER A 413 31.48 8.31 15.74
N GLY A 414 31.59 9.06 14.65
CA GLY A 414 30.62 9.08 13.56
C GLY A 414 30.67 7.86 12.62
N TRP A 415 31.59 6.91 12.85
CA TRP A 415 31.78 5.74 11.98
C TRP A 415 31.09 4.46 12.51
N GLY A 416 30.49 4.50 13.70
CA GLY A 416 29.65 3.43 14.23
C GLY A 416 28.15 3.66 14.01
N PRO A 417 27.28 2.71 14.44
CA PRO A 417 25.84 2.94 14.45
C PRO A 417 25.50 4.24 15.20
N PRO A 418 24.47 4.98 14.75
CA PRO A 418 24.37 6.42 14.95
C PRO A 418 24.32 6.78 16.43
N THR A 419 25.38 7.42 16.91
CA THR A 419 25.38 8.18 18.16
C THR A 419 25.46 9.67 17.84
N GLY A 420 24.35 10.23 17.36
CA GLY A 420 23.95 11.61 17.62
C GLY A 420 24.77 12.80 17.09
N HIS A 421 25.74 12.63 16.20
CA HIS A 421 26.54 13.77 15.68
C HIS A 421 26.45 13.91 14.15
N ALA A 422 25.70 14.92 13.70
CA ALA A 422 25.62 15.34 12.29
C ALA A 422 26.59 16.50 12.02
N VAL A 423 27.37 16.41 10.94
CA VAL A 423 28.22 17.50 10.42
C VAL A 423 27.45 18.28 9.34
N PRO A 424 27.44 19.63 9.34
CA PRO A 424 26.72 20.43 8.35
C PRO A 424 27.52 20.62 7.05
N PRO A 425 26.88 20.64 5.85
CA PRO A 425 27.54 21.07 4.62
C PRO A 425 27.28 22.57 4.38
N THR A 426 28.32 23.42 4.36
CA THR A 426 28.29 24.67 3.58
C THR A 426 29.65 25.36 3.46
N ALA A 427 30.03 25.66 2.21
CA ALA A 427 30.67 26.89 1.72
C ALA A 427 30.68 26.81 0.18
N THR A 428 30.41 27.83 -0.65
CA THR A 428 30.67 29.27 -0.48
C THR A 428 30.04 30.07 -1.63
N THR A 429 29.70 31.33 -1.34
CA THR A 429 29.51 32.43 -2.28
C THR A 429 30.84 32.93 -2.88
N THR A 430 30.87 33.31 -4.18
CA THR A 430 31.22 34.65 -4.72
C THR A 430 31.48 34.67 -6.24
N LYS A 431 31.16 35.81 -6.86
CA LYS A 431 30.89 36.07 -8.30
C LYS A 431 32.16 36.51 -9.08
N PRO A 432 32.22 36.34 -10.43
CA PRO A 432 33.46 36.45 -11.21
C PRO A 432 33.64 37.79 -11.96
N THR A 433 34.89 38.08 -12.39
CA THR A 433 35.22 39.12 -13.39
C THR A 433 36.05 38.51 -14.54
N THR A 434 35.64 38.86 -15.77
CA THR A 434 36.15 38.68 -17.16
C THR A 434 37.68 38.58 -17.36
N THR A 435 38.30 37.96 -18.38
CA THR A 435 38.05 37.58 -19.81
C THR A 435 39.22 36.63 -20.22
N THR A 436 39.19 35.67 -21.17
CA THR A 436 39.17 35.84 -22.65
C THR A 436 39.17 34.47 -23.37
N LYS A 437 38.41 34.39 -24.47
CA LYS A 437 38.49 33.62 -25.75
C LYS A 437 38.67 32.08 -25.84
N ALA A 438 37.88 31.56 -26.79
CA ALA A 438 37.56 30.17 -27.07
C ALA A 438 38.57 29.40 -27.95
N SER A 439 38.57 28.07 -27.80
CA SER A 439 38.77 27.12 -28.88
C SER A 439 38.00 25.82 -28.59
N THR A 440 37.45 25.26 -29.67
CA THR A 440 36.58 24.08 -29.82
C THR A 440 37.19 22.75 -29.39
N THR A 441 36.41 21.90 -28.69
CA THR A 441 35.94 20.53 -29.05
C THR A 441 35.50 19.77 -27.80
N LYS A 442 34.35 19.07 -27.88
CA LYS A 442 33.76 18.24 -26.81
C LYS A 442 34.72 17.13 -26.37
N PRO A 443 34.71 16.77 -25.07
CA PRO A 443 34.07 15.51 -24.70
C PRO A 443 33.03 15.70 -23.58
N THR A 444 32.05 14.80 -23.54
CA THR A 444 31.05 14.63 -22.47
C THR A 444 31.75 14.53 -21.12
N SER A 445 31.40 15.43 -20.19
CA SER A 445 32.11 15.63 -18.93
C SER A 445 31.78 14.53 -17.88
N PRO A 446 32.76 14.01 -17.12
CA PRO A 446 32.58 13.03 -16.02
C PRO A 446 31.70 13.50 -14.84
N GLY A 447 31.30 14.77 -14.80
CA GLY A 447 30.54 15.36 -13.69
C GLY A 447 29.07 14.93 -13.57
N GLY A 448 28.49 14.27 -14.59
CA GLY A 448 27.09 13.84 -14.59
C GLY A 448 26.82 12.71 -13.59
N PHE A 449 27.64 11.65 -13.63
CA PHE A 449 27.48 10.48 -12.76
C PHE A 449 27.64 10.82 -11.27
N ILE A 450 28.62 11.65 -10.91
CA ILE A 450 28.85 12.07 -9.51
C ILE A 450 27.68 12.92 -8.98
N ALA A 451 27.08 13.75 -9.82
CA ALA A 451 25.92 14.57 -9.43
C ALA A 451 24.64 13.72 -9.29
N GLU A 452 24.40 12.77 -10.19
CA GLU A 452 23.30 11.81 -10.13
C GLU A 452 23.44 10.87 -8.92
N HIS A 453 24.65 10.40 -8.65
CA HIS A 453 24.99 9.58 -7.49
C HIS A 453 24.77 10.33 -6.17
N ARG A 454 25.20 11.59 -6.07
CA ARG A 454 24.95 12.44 -4.89
C ARG A 454 23.46 12.69 -4.66
N ALA A 455 22.68 12.86 -5.74
CA ALA A 455 21.23 13.01 -5.65
C ALA A 455 20.56 11.72 -5.15
N LEU A 456 21.02 10.53 -5.60
CA LEU A 456 20.52 9.24 -5.13
C LEU A 456 20.84 9.00 -3.65
N VAL A 457 22.06 9.28 -3.21
CA VAL A 457 22.48 9.13 -1.81
C VAL A 457 21.72 10.11 -0.91
N ALA A 458 21.54 11.36 -1.34
CA ALA A 458 20.74 12.33 -0.60
C ALA A 458 19.27 11.91 -0.48
N ALA A 459 18.68 11.36 -1.55
CA ALA A 459 17.32 10.83 -1.55
C ALA A 459 17.18 9.61 -0.62
N LEU A 460 18.16 8.70 -0.62
CA LEU A 460 18.18 7.53 0.27
C LEU A 460 18.35 7.94 1.74
N ASN A 461 19.25 8.87 2.04
CA ASN A 461 19.46 9.38 3.39
C ASN A 461 18.20 10.11 3.91
N GLN A 462 17.54 10.90 3.07
CA GLN A 462 16.27 11.52 3.42
C GLN A 462 15.17 10.46 3.65
N ALA A 463 15.10 9.42 2.83
CA ALA A 463 14.14 8.33 3.02
C ALA A 463 14.39 7.57 4.34
N LYS A 464 15.64 7.22 4.64
CA LYS A 464 16.05 6.57 5.90
C LYS A 464 15.78 7.45 7.12
N ALA A 465 16.16 8.72 7.05
CA ALA A 465 15.88 9.71 8.11
C ALA A 465 14.38 9.86 8.38
N THR A 466 13.57 9.91 7.32
CA THR A 466 12.13 10.06 7.48
C THR A 466 11.48 8.79 8.02
N ALA A 467 11.93 7.61 7.58
CA ALA A 467 11.41 6.33 8.08
C ALA A 467 11.74 6.09 9.57
N ALA A 468 12.85 6.63 10.08
CA ALA A 468 13.22 6.50 11.49
C ALA A 468 12.35 7.34 12.43
N ASP A 469 11.85 8.49 11.96
CA ASP A 469 11.14 9.46 12.80
C ASP A 469 9.62 9.43 12.63
N VAL A 470 9.11 8.90 11.51
CA VAL A 470 7.67 8.76 11.27
C VAL A 470 7.13 7.60 12.11
N PRO A 471 6.08 7.83 12.93
CA PRO A 471 5.44 6.77 13.69
C PRO A 471 5.00 5.60 12.80
N SER A 472 5.12 4.38 13.31
CA SER A 472 4.63 3.18 12.63
C SER A 472 3.12 3.31 12.33
N ARG A 473 2.64 2.54 11.35
CA ARG A 473 1.23 2.48 10.94
C ARG A 473 0.58 1.19 11.47
N PRO A 474 0.00 1.20 12.69
CA PRO A 474 -0.81 0.08 13.19
C PRO A 474 -1.95 -0.32 12.26
N ALA A 475 -2.42 -1.56 12.39
CA ALA A 475 -3.60 -2.02 11.66
C ALA A 475 -4.84 -1.22 12.06
N VAL A 476 -5.80 -1.05 11.14
CA VAL A 476 -7.06 -0.33 11.45
C VAL A 476 -7.84 -1.02 12.57
N THR A 477 -7.81 -2.36 12.62
CA THR A 477 -8.45 -3.18 13.66
C THR A 477 -7.82 -2.94 15.03
N GLU A 478 -6.51 -2.74 15.09
CA GLU A 478 -5.79 -2.38 16.30
C GLU A 478 -6.19 -0.98 16.77
N ILE A 479 -6.17 0.03 15.89
CA ILE A 479 -6.61 1.38 16.26
C ILE A 479 -8.08 1.41 16.67
N ALA A 480 -8.94 0.57 16.07
CA ALA A 480 -10.34 0.47 16.45
C ALA A 480 -10.50 0.00 17.91
N SER A 481 -9.66 -0.93 18.39
CA SER A 481 -9.73 -1.46 19.76
C SER A 481 -9.13 -0.53 20.82
N TRP A 482 -8.30 0.45 20.42
CA TRP A 482 -7.64 1.34 21.37
C TRP A 482 -8.62 2.20 22.16
N THR A 483 -8.41 2.30 23.47
CA THR A 483 -9.09 3.30 24.31
C THR A 483 -8.16 4.48 24.52
N PHE A 484 -8.50 5.62 23.93
CA PHE A 484 -7.72 6.85 24.09
C PHE A 484 -8.03 7.51 25.42
N GLY A 485 -7.00 8.02 26.10
CA GLY A 485 -7.14 8.80 27.34
C GLY A 485 -7.91 10.11 27.14
N PRO A 486 -8.21 10.86 28.21
CA PRO A 486 -8.97 12.10 28.12
C PRO A 486 -8.27 13.13 27.23
N GLY A 487 -9.05 13.79 26.37
CA GLY A 487 -8.55 14.77 25.42
C GLY A 487 -8.21 16.11 26.07
N LYS A 488 -7.06 16.67 25.75
CA LYS A 488 -6.63 18.04 26.13
C LYS A 488 -6.67 18.95 24.91
N ALA A 489 -7.31 20.11 25.01
CA ALA A 489 -7.33 21.07 23.90
C ALA A 489 -5.90 21.48 23.51
N ALA A 490 -5.62 21.51 22.21
CA ALA A 490 -4.30 21.78 21.66
C ALA A 490 -4.32 23.05 20.80
N HIS A 491 -3.40 23.96 21.06
CA HIS A 491 -3.20 25.17 20.25
C HIS A 491 -2.05 24.97 19.24
N LEU A 492 -2.23 24.03 18.31
CA LEU A 492 -1.26 23.66 17.27
C LEU A 492 -1.56 24.37 15.93
N GLY A 493 -1.93 25.66 15.97
CA GLY A 493 -2.30 26.43 14.77
C GLY A 493 -3.57 25.96 14.05
N GLY A 494 -3.88 26.56 12.88
CA GLY A 494 -5.01 26.21 12.01
C GLY A 494 -6.42 26.60 12.53
N GLY A 495 -7.42 26.54 11.64
CA GLY A 495 -8.78 27.03 11.91
C GLY A 495 -9.75 26.05 12.60
N HIS A 496 -9.33 24.81 12.88
CA HIS A 496 -10.17 23.77 13.48
C HIS A 496 -9.70 23.38 14.88
N SER A 497 -10.65 23.02 15.76
CA SER A 497 -10.33 22.54 17.10
C SER A 497 -9.52 21.25 17.05
N LYS A 498 -8.53 21.13 17.93
CA LYS A 498 -7.60 20.01 18.02
C LYS A 498 -7.53 19.53 19.47
N PHE A 499 -7.44 18.22 19.67
CA PHE A 499 -7.32 17.61 21.00
C PHE A 499 -6.17 16.62 21.03
N LEU A 500 -5.33 16.68 22.06
CA LEU A 500 -4.29 15.68 22.31
C LEU A 500 -4.83 14.59 23.23
N HIS A 501 -4.65 13.35 22.83
CA HIS A 501 -4.98 12.15 23.58
C HIS A 501 -3.73 11.32 23.81
N GLN A 502 -3.69 10.61 24.93
CA GLN A 502 -2.69 9.54 25.13
C GLN A 502 -3.27 8.24 24.58
N ALA A 503 -2.47 7.52 23.80
CA ALA A 503 -2.80 6.18 23.32
C ALA A 503 -2.36 5.10 24.34
N PRO A 504 -2.87 3.86 24.22
CA PRO A 504 -2.50 2.76 25.11
C PRO A 504 -1.00 2.41 25.11
N ASP A 505 -0.30 2.70 24.00
CA ASP A 505 1.14 2.50 23.85
C ASP A 505 1.99 3.62 24.51
N GLY A 506 1.34 4.60 25.16
CA GLY A 506 1.99 5.74 25.80
C GLY A 506 2.35 6.88 24.85
N SER A 507 2.03 6.78 23.55
CA SER A 507 2.29 7.83 22.58
C SER A 507 1.20 8.91 22.57
N THR A 508 1.54 10.11 22.09
CA THR A 508 0.59 11.23 22.01
C THR A 508 -0.01 11.34 20.61
N TRP A 509 -1.34 11.40 20.57
CA TRP A 509 -2.13 11.44 19.34
C TRP A 509 -2.97 12.72 19.26
N LEU A 510 -3.08 13.25 18.06
CA LEU A 510 -3.93 14.38 17.71
C LEU A 510 -5.27 13.87 17.17
N PHE A 511 -6.36 14.36 17.78
CA PHE A 511 -7.72 14.19 17.29
C PHE A 511 -8.26 15.51 16.72
N LYS A 512 -8.77 15.46 15.48
CA LYS A 512 -9.43 16.56 14.78
C LYS A 512 -10.91 16.19 14.54
N PRO A 513 -11.86 16.67 15.37
CA PRO A 513 -13.27 16.38 15.15
C PRO A 513 -13.80 17.02 13.86
N ASP A 514 -14.57 16.26 13.09
CA ASP A 514 -15.34 16.78 11.96
C ASP A 514 -16.68 17.31 12.46
N LYS A 515 -16.77 18.62 12.61
CA LYS A 515 -17.98 19.30 13.10
C LYS A 515 -18.98 19.60 11.99
N SER A 516 -18.58 19.50 10.73
CA SER A 516 -19.32 20.09 9.62
C SER A 516 -19.94 19.04 8.71
N PHE A 517 -19.33 17.86 8.59
CA PHE A 517 -19.72 16.86 7.60
C PHE A 517 -19.79 15.43 8.15
N GLY A 518 -20.09 15.27 9.45
CA GLY A 518 -20.43 13.97 10.03
C GLY A 518 -19.35 12.88 9.90
N GLY A 519 -18.08 13.26 9.75
CA GLY A 519 -16.95 12.34 9.58
C GLY A 519 -16.45 12.23 8.14
N ALA A 520 -17.15 12.76 7.13
CA ALA A 520 -16.73 12.69 5.74
C ALA A 520 -15.33 13.29 5.51
N ARG A 521 -14.98 14.37 6.22
CA ARG A 521 -13.63 14.95 6.15
C ARG A 521 -12.56 14.07 6.76
N ALA A 522 -12.91 13.32 7.82
CA ALA A 522 -11.99 12.39 8.45
C ALA A 522 -11.69 11.20 7.54
N HIS A 523 -12.70 10.68 6.82
CA HIS A 523 -12.51 9.64 5.80
C HIS A 523 -11.62 10.13 4.66
N ALA A 524 -11.82 11.36 4.18
CA ALA A 524 -10.97 11.99 3.16
C ALA A 524 -9.50 12.10 3.61
N GLU A 525 -9.25 12.58 4.83
CA GLU A 525 -7.89 12.72 5.38
C GLU A 525 -7.22 11.36 5.61
N ALA A 526 -7.97 10.37 6.10
CA ALA A 526 -7.47 9.00 6.30
C ALA A 526 -7.12 8.32 4.96
N ALA A 527 -7.97 8.48 3.95
CA ALA A 527 -7.70 7.97 2.60
C ALA A 527 -6.49 8.66 1.97
N ALA A 528 -6.34 9.97 2.12
CA ALA A 528 -5.18 10.71 1.64
C ALA A 528 -3.87 10.26 2.30
N SER A 529 -3.87 10.08 3.63
CA SER A 529 -2.71 9.50 4.36
C SER A 529 -2.34 8.11 3.84
N ARG A 530 -3.33 7.26 3.55
CA ARG A 530 -3.09 5.93 2.99
C ARG A 530 -2.52 6.00 1.57
N ALA A 531 -3.09 6.85 0.72
CA ALA A 531 -2.60 7.07 -0.64
C ALA A 531 -1.15 7.58 -0.65
N PHE A 532 -0.79 8.50 0.26
CA PHE A 532 0.58 8.99 0.40
C PHE A 532 1.53 7.85 0.77
N HIS A 533 1.17 7.04 1.77
CA HIS A 533 1.96 5.89 2.18
C HIS A 533 2.14 4.86 1.06
N THR A 534 1.06 4.50 0.36
CA THR A 534 1.12 3.59 -0.81
C THR A 534 2.05 4.11 -1.89
N ALA A 535 2.11 5.43 -2.08
CA ALA A 535 2.98 6.04 -3.08
C ALA A 535 4.43 6.29 -2.61
N GLY A 536 4.81 5.77 -1.44
CA GLY A 536 6.14 5.95 -0.86
C GLY A 536 6.41 7.37 -0.34
N ILE A 537 5.36 8.18 -0.14
CA ILE A 537 5.47 9.49 0.51
C ILE A 537 5.46 9.29 2.03
N PRO A 538 6.48 9.78 2.75
CA PRO A 538 6.43 9.77 4.20
C PRO A 538 5.20 10.51 4.71
N SER A 539 4.40 9.83 5.53
CA SER A 539 3.11 10.35 5.99
C SER A 539 2.79 9.77 7.35
N VAL A 540 2.24 10.61 8.23
CA VAL A 540 1.67 10.13 9.50
C VAL A 540 0.44 9.27 9.20
N PRO A 541 0.23 8.16 9.92
CA PRO A 541 -0.96 7.36 9.74
C PRO A 541 -2.18 8.07 10.33
N VAL A 542 -3.22 8.22 9.51
CA VAL A 542 -4.48 8.85 9.90
C VAL A 542 -5.60 7.83 9.86
N TYR A 543 -6.46 7.84 10.88
CA TYR A 543 -7.60 6.94 11.02
C TYR A 543 -8.86 7.73 11.37
N VAL A 544 -10.03 7.15 11.10
CA VAL A 544 -11.32 7.70 11.55
C VAL A 544 -11.67 7.12 12.91
N LYS A 545 -12.09 7.98 13.85
CA LYS A 545 -12.54 7.55 15.18
C LYS A 545 -13.59 8.48 15.76
N THR A 546 -14.46 7.91 16.61
CA THR A 546 -15.41 8.66 17.41
C THR A 546 -14.88 8.81 18.84
N LEU A 547 -14.58 10.03 19.25
CA LEU A 547 -14.12 10.36 20.61
C LEU A 547 -15.02 11.46 21.20
N GLY A 548 -15.50 11.25 22.42
CA GLY A 548 -16.39 12.21 23.09
C GLY A 548 -17.66 12.53 22.28
N GLY A 549 -18.24 11.53 21.60
CA GLY A 549 -19.44 11.66 20.78
C GLY A 549 -19.25 12.40 19.46
N LYS A 550 -18.01 12.69 19.05
CA LYS A 550 -17.69 13.36 17.79
C LYS A 550 -16.83 12.45 16.92
N THR A 551 -17.22 12.27 15.67
CA THR A 551 -16.40 11.57 14.67
C THR A 551 -15.38 12.53 14.09
N GLY A 552 -14.15 12.05 13.88
CA GLY A 552 -13.04 12.86 13.38
C GLY A 552 -11.83 12.01 13.01
N SER A 553 -10.75 12.67 12.60
CA SER A 553 -9.48 12.00 12.30
C SER A 553 -8.60 11.92 13.55
N VAL A 554 -7.93 10.79 13.74
CA VAL A 554 -6.88 10.58 14.75
C VAL A 554 -5.55 10.25 14.07
N GLN A 555 -4.46 10.81 14.57
CA GLN A 555 -3.11 10.59 14.06
C GLN A 555 -2.06 10.73 15.17
N PRO A 556 -0.93 10.03 15.12
CA PRO A 556 0.15 10.26 16.07
C PRO A 556 0.86 11.59 15.78
N LEU A 557 1.46 12.18 16.81
CA LEU A 557 2.39 13.30 16.64
C LEU A 557 3.81 12.80 16.34
N ILE A 558 4.53 13.55 15.52
CA ILE A 558 5.96 13.35 15.31
C ILE A 558 6.72 14.12 16.39
N SER A 559 7.53 13.41 17.17
CA SER A 559 8.34 14.01 18.24
C SER A 559 9.44 14.90 17.67
N ASN A 560 9.65 16.08 18.27
CA ASN A 560 10.75 17.01 17.96
C ASN A 560 10.83 17.48 16.49
N ALA A 561 9.75 17.38 15.73
CA ALA A 561 9.68 17.93 14.38
C ALA A 561 9.36 19.44 14.39
N HIS A 562 9.75 20.14 13.33
CA HIS A 562 9.48 21.57 13.14
C HIS A 562 8.97 21.85 11.72
N GLU A 563 8.23 22.94 11.55
CA GLU A 563 7.72 23.33 10.23
C GLU A 563 8.86 23.62 9.25
N LEU A 564 8.66 23.30 7.97
CA LEU A 564 9.58 23.66 6.90
C LEU A 564 9.63 25.19 6.77
N PRO A 565 10.81 25.83 6.76
CA PRO A 565 10.89 27.27 6.55
C PRO A 565 10.34 27.67 5.16
N ASP A 566 9.50 28.71 5.08
CA ASP A 566 9.03 29.30 3.82
C ASP A 566 10.13 30.15 3.15
N ALA A 567 11.26 29.49 2.83
CA ALA A 567 12.43 30.08 2.24
C ALA A 567 13.05 29.12 1.19
N PRO A 568 12.50 29.05 -0.04
CA PRO A 568 13.00 28.13 -1.08
C PRO A 568 14.50 28.27 -1.41
N GLY A 569 15.09 29.45 -1.18
CA GLY A 569 16.52 29.68 -1.36
C GLY A 569 17.41 28.96 -0.34
N SER A 570 16.86 28.49 0.79
CA SER A 570 17.58 27.70 1.79
C SER A 570 17.33 26.20 1.68
N TRP A 571 16.50 25.76 0.72
CA TRP A 571 16.16 24.35 0.55
C TRP A 571 17.28 23.61 -0.18
N SER A 572 17.58 22.39 0.28
CA SER A 572 18.52 21.49 -0.40
C SER A 572 17.90 20.87 -1.67
N GLN A 573 18.72 20.24 -2.51
CA GLN A 573 18.22 19.46 -3.65
C GLN A 573 17.24 18.36 -3.21
N ALA A 574 17.52 17.69 -2.09
CA ALA A 574 16.65 16.65 -1.55
C ALA A 574 15.29 17.20 -1.09
N ASP A 575 15.27 18.39 -0.47
CA ASP A 575 14.03 19.07 -0.10
C ASP A 575 13.19 19.40 -1.34
N VAL A 576 13.83 19.93 -2.39
CA VAL A 576 13.15 20.27 -3.66
C VAL A 576 12.63 19.02 -4.37
N ASP A 577 13.39 17.93 -4.39
CA ASP A 577 12.93 16.65 -4.96
C ASP A 577 11.78 16.06 -4.13
N ALA A 578 11.78 16.24 -2.80
CA ALA A 578 10.66 15.88 -1.95
C ALA A 578 9.41 16.71 -2.25
N MET A 579 9.56 18.00 -2.59
CA MET A 579 8.42 18.83 -3.03
C MET A 579 7.83 18.34 -4.35
N VAL A 580 8.68 17.88 -5.29
CA VAL A 580 8.22 17.27 -6.54
C VAL A 580 7.41 16.00 -6.26
N ARG A 581 7.92 15.10 -5.40
CA ARG A 581 7.21 13.89 -4.97
C ARG A 581 5.88 14.21 -4.27
N PHE A 582 5.90 15.17 -3.36
CA PHE A 582 4.71 15.62 -2.64
C PHE A 582 3.65 16.18 -3.60
N HIS A 583 4.03 16.96 -4.61
CA HIS A 583 3.08 17.50 -5.58
C HIS A 583 2.30 16.40 -6.32
N VAL A 584 2.98 15.32 -6.73
CA VAL A 584 2.33 14.18 -7.40
C VAL A 584 1.26 13.56 -6.49
N ALA A 585 1.61 13.28 -5.23
CA ALA A 585 0.67 12.69 -4.29
C ALA A 585 -0.47 13.64 -3.91
N ALA A 586 -0.18 14.92 -3.71
CA ALA A 586 -1.17 15.96 -3.44
C ALA A 586 -2.17 16.09 -4.60
N TRP A 587 -1.70 16.06 -5.86
CA TRP A 587 -2.56 16.06 -7.04
C TRP A 587 -3.46 14.83 -7.09
N MET A 588 -2.92 13.65 -6.79
CA MET A 588 -3.66 12.39 -6.79
C MET A 588 -4.83 12.35 -5.81
N VAL A 589 -4.77 13.13 -4.73
CA VAL A 589 -5.85 13.24 -3.74
C VAL A 589 -6.55 14.61 -3.77
N GLY A 590 -6.22 15.47 -4.76
CA GLY A 590 -6.83 16.79 -4.91
C GLY A 590 -6.59 17.72 -3.72
N ASP A 591 -5.46 17.58 -3.05
CA ASP A 591 -5.06 18.45 -1.94
C ASP A 591 -4.24 19.65 -2.45
N HIS A 592 -4.81 20.84 -2.25
CA HIS A 592 -4.25 22.12 -2.71
C HIS A 592 -3.88 23.04 -1.54
N ASP A 593 -3.75 22.51 -0.32
CA ASP A 593 -3.43 23.29 0.89
C ASP A 593 -2.08 22.96 1.52
N GLY A 594 -1.18 22.27 0.81
CA GLY A 594 0.15 21.91 1.29
C GLY A 594 1.13 23.10 1.41
N LYS A 595 0.84 24.07 2.29
CA LYS A 595 1.73 25.20 2.64
C LYS A 595 2.83 24.78 3.64
N SER A 596 3.74 25.69 3.99
CA SER A 596 4.98 25.38 4.71
C SER A 596 4.78 24.82 6.11
N ASP A 597 3.76 25.29 6.83
CA ASP A 597 3.30 24.77 8.13
C ASP A 597 2.65 23.38 8.03
N ASN A 598 2.28 22.94 6.82
CA ASN A 598 1.77 21.61 6.53
C ASN A 598 2.87 20.63 6.06
N VAL A 599 4.15 21.00 6.17
CA VAL A 599 5.27 20.09 5.94
C VAL A 599 6.22 20.17 7.12
N LEU A 600 6.40 19.05 7.81
CA LEU A 600 7.30 18.94 8.94
C LEU A 600 8.68 18.45 8.50
N ARG A 601 9.72 19.08 9.01
CA ARG A 601 11.07 18.54 9.05
C ARG A 601 11.25 17.73 10.33
N THR A 602 11.59 16.45 10.17
CA THR A 602 11.83 15.53 11.29
C THR A 602 13.22 15.79 11.92
N PRO A 603 13.48 15.33 13.15
CA PRO A 603 14.80 15.46 13.80
C PRO A 603 15.96 14.94 12.96
N SER A 604 15.76 13.85 12.22
CA SER A 604 16.76 13.25 11.34
C SER A 604 16.87 13.96 9.98
N GLY A 605 16.08 15.02 9.75
CA GLY A 605 16.15 15.88 8.55
C GLY A 605 15.18 15.49 7.42
N GLY A 606 14.35 14.48 7.62
CA GLY A 606 13.31 14.04 6.69
C GLY A 606 12.18 15.05 6.53
N LEU A 607 11.43 14.99 5.42
CA LEU A 607 10.25 15.86 5.20
C LEU A 607 8.97 15.03 5.16
N VAL A 608 7.98 15.43 5.96
CA VAL A 608 6.70 14.74 6.11
C VAL A 608 5.56 15.74 5.89
N PRO A 609 4.83 15.65 4.77
CA PRO A 609 3.57 16.35 4.60
C PRO A 609 2.55 15.89 5.65
N ILE A 610 1.83 16.85 6.22
CA ILE A 610 0.77 16.64 7.21
C ILE A 610 -0.46 17.50 6.88
N ASP A 611 -1.55 17.30 7.61
CA ASP A 611 -2.78 18.07 7.51
C ASP A 611 -3.49 18.02 6.14
N GLN A 612 -3.71 16.82 5.63
CA GLN A 612 -4.42 16.51 4.38
C GLN A 612 -5.94 16.68 4.52
N GLY A 613 -6.40 17.46 5.51
CA GLY A 613 -7.81 17.69 5.77
C GLY A 613 -8.54 18.46 4.66
N GLN A 614 -7.84 18.98 3.64
CA GLN A 614 -8.45 19.58 2.46
C GLN A 614 -8.41 18.67 1.21
N ALA A 615 -7.97 17.41 1.36
CA ALA A 615 -8.03 16.43 0.28
C ALA A 615 -9.44 16.36 -0.33
N PHE A 616 -9.49 16.24 -1.66
CA PHE A 616 -10.68 16.16 -2.49
C PHE A 616 -11.62 17.37 -2.45
N LYS A 617 -11.33 18.44 -1.70
CA LYS A 617 -12.25 19.59 -1.56
C LYS A 617 -12.67 20.21 -2.89
N PHE A 618 -11.76 20.23 -3.88
CA PHE A 618 -11.97 20.81 -5.21
C PHE A 618 -12.04 19.75 -6.32
N TRP A 619 -12.30 18.49 -5.97
CA TRP A 619 -12.26 17.35 -6.88
C TRP A 619 -13.20 17.53 -8.08
N GLY A 620 -12.67 17.31 -9.29
CA GLY A 620 -13.39 17.51 -10.56
C GLY A 620 -13.51 18.98 -11.01
N GLN A 621 -12.95 19.92 -10.26
CA GLN A 621 -12.86 21.34 -10.61
C GLN A 621 -11.42 21.87 -10.56
N ASP A 622 -10.52 21.10 -9.96
CA ASP A 622 -9.13 21.44 -9.81
C ASP A 622 -8.33 21.30 -11.10
N ARG A 623 -7.23 22.07 -11.17
CA ARG A 623 -6.35 22.11 -12.34
C ARG A 623 -4.91 21.89 -11.90
N LEU A 624 -4.19 21.01 -12.60
CA LEU A 624 -2.75 20.88 -12.45
C LEU A 624 -2.08 22.04 -13.18
N ALA A 625 -2.00 23.19 -12.51
CA ALA A 625 -1.46 24.42 -13.09
C ALA A 625 -0.74 25.26 -12.03
N LEU A 626 0.28 26.02 -12.46
CA LEU A 626 1.04 26.87 -11.54
C LEU A 626 0.18 27.99 -10.94
N ASP A 627 -0.78 28.51 -11.68
CA ASP A 627 -1.67 29.59 -11.25
C ASP A 627 -2.84 29.11 -10.38
N TYR A 628 -3.05 27.79 -10.25
CA TYR A 628 -4.16 27.24 -9.51
C TYR A 628 -3.90 27.35 -8.00
N HIS A 629 -4.51 28.36 -7.37
CA HIS A 629 -4.44 28.59 -5.94
C HIS A 629 -5.85 28.90 -5.39
N PRO A 630 -6.69 27.86 -5.20
CA PRO A 630 -8.10 28.05 -4.85
C PRO A 630 -8.28 28.63 -3.44
N ASN A 631 -7.28 28.52 -2.58
CA ASN A 631 -7.31 29.06 -1.21
C ASN A 631 -6.84 30.53 -1.10
N LYS A 632 -6.49 31.19 -2.23
CA LYS A 632 -5.98 32.58 -2.24
C LYS A 632 -6.95 33.58 -1.60
N SER A 633 -8.25 33.41 -1.85
CA SER A 633 -9.30 34.29 -1.33
C SER A 633 -9.41 34.26 0.20
N TYR A 634 -8.87 33.22 0.84
CA TYR A 634 -8.85 33.06 2.29
C TYR A 634 -7.52 33.50 2.93
N GLY A 635 -6.63 34.13 2.15
CA GLY A 635 -5.33 34.58 2.63
C GLY A 635 -4.31 33.45 2.88
N SER A 636 -4.59 32.22 2.43
CA SER A 636 -3.66 31.10 2.58
C SER A 636 -2.41 31.31 1.72
N ALA A 637 -1.27 30.82 2.20
CA ALA A 637 -0.06 30.76 1.39
C ALA A 637 -0.21 29.72 0.27
N ARG A 638 0.52 29.92 -0.84
CA ARG A 638 0.57 28.92 -1.91
C ARG A 638 1.23 27.63 -1.42
N PRO A 639 0.87 26.46 -1.98
CA PRO A 639 1.54 25.21 -1.65
C PRO A 639 3.06 25.26 -1.88
N VAL A 640 3.83 24.56 -1.04
CA VAL A 640 5.30 24.58 -1.06
C VAL A 640 5.90 24.10 -2.37
N TYR A 641 5.28 23.14 -3.05
CA TYR A 641 5.71 22.71 -4.38
C TYR A 641 5.55 23.82 -5.42
N GLN A 642 4.48 24.61 -5.36
CA GLN A 642 4.31 25.77 -6.23
C GLN A 642 5.33 26.87 -5.93
N ARG A 643 5.71 27.03 -4.67
CA ARG A 643 6.79 27.94 -4.25
C ARG A 643 8.14 27.49 -4.81
N ALA A 644 8.40 26.18 -4.83
CA ALA A 644 9.59 25.60 -5.45
C ALA A 644 9.66 25.91 -6.95
N TYR A 645 8.55 25.72 -7.68
CA TYR A 645 8.49 26.00 -9.13
C TYR A 645 8.62 27.50 -9.42
N ASP A 646 7.96 28.36 -8.65
CA ASP A 646 8.11 29.82 -8.79
C ASP A 646 9.54 30.28 -8.51
N ALA A 647 10.20 29.69 -7.50
CA ALA A 647 11.60 29.95 -7.21
C ALA A 647 12.52 29.47 -8.34
N GLN A 648 12.28 28.31 -8.95
CA GLN A 648 13.00 27.83 -10.13
C GLN A 648 12.90 28.83 -11.28
N LEU A 649 11.67 29.23 -11.64
CA LEU A 649 11.41 30.16 -12.75
C LEU A 649 12.05 31.54 -12.54
N ARG A 650 12.25 31.94 -11.28
CA ARG A 650 12.85 33.22 -10.90
C ARG A 650 14.33 33.13 -10.53
N GLY A 651 14.94 31.95 -10.60
CA GLY A 651 16.34 31.73 -10.17
C GLY A 651 16.58 32.01 -8.69
N LYS A 652 15.60 31.70 -7.83
CA LYS A 652 15.60 31.93 -6.37
C LYS A 652 15.71 30.66 -5.52
N LEU A 653 15.94 29.51 -6.14
CA LEU A 653 16.34 28.31 -5.40
C LEU A 653 17.79 28.46 -4.89
N GLY A 654 18.18 27.60 -3.95
CA GLY A 654 19.55 27.54 -3.47
C GLY A 654 20.57 27.33 -4.60
N GLU A 655 21.82 27.72 -4.37
CA GLU A 655 22.89 27.58 -5.35
C GLU A 655 23.05 26.10 -5.77
N GLY A 656 23.00 25.84 -7.08
CA GLY A 656 23.08 24.49 -7.65
C GLY A 656 21.82 23.63 -7.50
N VAL A 657 20.77 24.13 -6.85
CA VAL A 657 19.49 23.42 -6.66
C VAL A 657 18.55 23.70 -7.82
N LYS A 658 17.93 22.65 -8.36
CA LYS A 658 17.00 22.73 -9.50
C LYS A 658 15.80 21.82 -9.31
N ILE A 659 14.69 22.14 -9.97
CA ILE A 659 13.57 21.19 -10.09
C ILE A 659 14.00 20.02 -10.97
N ASN A 660 13.88 18.80 -10.44
CA ASN A 660 14.14 17.56 -11.16
C ASN A 660 12.82 16.82 -11.45
N PRO A 661 12.29 16.85 -12.68
CA PRO A 661 11.09 16.10 -13.04
C PRO A 661 11.20 14.60 -12.76
N ALA A 662 12.40 14.01 -12.85
CA ALA A 662 12.60 12.57 -12.64
C ALA A 662 12.28 12.13 -11.20
N ALA A 663 12.28 13.06 -10.22
CA ALA A 663 11.87 12.78 -8.85
C ALA A 663 10.38 12.37 -8.76
N ALA A 664 9.56 12.68 -9.76
CA ALA A 664 8.15 12.27 -9.84
C ALA A 664 7.96 10.78 -10.18
N HIS A 665 8.89 10.18 -10.94
CA HIS A 665 8.78 8.80 -11.44
C HIS A 665 8.40 7.75 -10.38
N PRO A 666 9.11 7.63 -9.23
CA PRO A 666 8.80 6.58 -8.27
C PRO A 666 7.38 6.69 -7.70
N VAL A 667 6.89 7.91 -7.49
CA VAL A 667 5.55 8.17 -6.95
C VAL A 667 4.48 7.86 -8.00
N ILE A 668 4.71 8.27 -9.26
CA ILE A 668 3.82 7.94 -10.38
C ILE A 668 3.72 6.43 -10.57
N LYS A 669 4.86 5.73 -10.62
CA LYS A 669 4.89 4.25 -10.74
C LYS A 669 4.16 3.57 -9.59
N ALA A 670 4.35 4.05 -8.37
CA ALA A 670 3.67 3.46 -7.20
C ALA A 670 2.15 3.59 -7.30
N PHE A 671 1.62 4.72 -7.77
CA PHE A 671 0.18 4.85 -8.03
C PHE A 671 -0.31 4.01 -9.21
N GLU A 672 0.44 3.96 -10.32
CA GLU A 672 0.09 3.13 -11.48
C GLU A 672 0.02 1.64 -11.14
N ALA A 673 0.89 1.18 -10.23
CA ALA A 673 0.93 -0.21 -9.79
C ALA A 673 -0.28 -0.62 -8.92
N VAL A 674 -1.03 0.33 -8.35
CA VAL A 674 -2.24 0.02 -7.56
C VAL A 674 -3.36 -0.41 -8.50
N PRO A 675 -3.91 -1.64 -8.38
CA PRO A 675 -5.05 -2.06 -9.20
C PRO A 675 -6.25 -1.13 -9.01
N ASP A 676 -7.01 -0.87 -10.08
CA ASP A 676 -8.15 0.07 -10.04
C ASP A 676 -9.17 -0.30 -8.97
N GLY A 677 -9.49 -1.58 -8.81
CA GLY A 677 -10.39 -2.06 -7.76
C GLY A 677 -9.87 -1.79 -6.34
N GLU A 678 -8.56 -1.85 -6.13
CA GLU A 678 -7.95 -1.50 -4.84
C GLU A 678 -7.93 0.02 -4.62
N TRP A 679 -7.65 0.80 -5.66
CA TRP A 679 -7.72 2.27 -5.60
C TRP A 679 -9.13 2.76 -5.26
N ARG A 680 -10.15 2.19 -5.92
CA ARG A 680 -11.57 2.46 -5.60
C ARG A 680 -11.88 2.08 -4.16
N ARG A 681 -11.44 0.90 -3.68
CA ARG A 681 -11.67 0.46 -2.31
C ARG A 681 -11.04 1.39 -1.27
N MET A 682 -9.84 1.91 -1.55
CA MET A 682 -9.16 2.89 -0.69
C MET A 682 -9.98 4.18 -0.54
N LEU A 683 -10.67 4.60 -1.59
CA LEU A 683 -11.42 5.86 -1.64
C LEU A 683 -12.93 5.69 -1.38
N HIS A 684 -13.42 4.46 -1.26
CA HIS A 684 -14.84 4.13 -1.12
C HIS A 684 -15.54 4.99 -0.07
N ASP A 685 -15.05 4.99 1.16
CA ASP A 685 -15.71 5.74 2.24
C ASP A 685 -15.65 7.25 2.02
N THR A 686 -14.59 7.76 1.39
CA THR A 686 -14.51 9.17 1.00
C THR A 686 -15.64 9.52 0.03
N ALA A 687 -15.89 8.65 -0.96
CA ALA A 687 -16.94 8.83 -1.94
C ALA A 687 -18.34 8.74 -1.31
N HIS A 688 -18.66 7.64 -0.60
CA HIS A 688 -20.02 7.41 -0.10
C HIS A 688 -20.39 8.35 1.06
N TYR A 689 -19.51 8.56 2.04
CA TYR A 689 -19.79 9.53 3.10
C TYR A 689 -19.83 10.95 2.55
N GLY A 690 -18.93 11.32 1.65
CA GLY A 690 -18.92 12.66 1.05
C GLY A 690 -20.19 12.95 0.24
N ALA A 691 -20.63 11.99 -0.60
CA ALA A 691 -21.86 12.11 -1.38
C ALA A 691 -23.08 12.27 -0.48
N LYS A 692 -23.18 11.46 0.58
CA LYS A 692 -24.28 11.53 1.56
C LYS A 692 -24.31 12.86 2.31
N GLN A 693 -23.16 13.42 2.65
CA GLN A 693 -23.03 14.64 3.45
C GLN A 693 -23.02 15.93 2.60
N GLY A 694 -23.07 15.83 1.27
CA GLY A 694 -23.12 16.99 0.39
C GLY A 694 -21.87 17.86 0.44
N VAL A 695 -20.69 17.26 0.58
CA VAL A 695 -19.41 18.00 0.67
C VAL A 695 -19.07 18.77 -0.61
N ALA A 696 -18.06 19.63 -0.56
CA ALA A 696 -17.77 20.62 -1.60
C ALA A 696 -17.64 20.08 -3.04
N TRP A 697 -17.15 18.84 -3.21
CA TRP A 697 -16.99 18.22 -4.54
C TRP A 697 -18.28 17.60 -5.10
N VAL A 698 -19.32 17.40 -4.29
CA VAL A 698 -20.56 16.71 -4.68
C VAL A 698 -21.24 17.35 -5.90
N PRO A 699 -21.36 18.69 -6.01
CA PRO A 699 -21.96 19.30 -7.19
C PRO A 699 -21.21 18.98 -8.50
N ALA A 700 -19.88 18.88 -8.46
CA ALA A 700 -19.07 18.56 -9.63
C ALA A 700 -19.28 17.10 -10.07
N MET A 701 -19.24 16.17 -9.12
CA MET A 701 -19.45 14.74 -9.41
C MET A 701 -20.90 14.45 -9.82
N ARG A 702 -21.87 15.16 -9.27
CA ARG A 702 -23.28 15.10 -9.72
C ARG A 702 -23.45 15.54 -11.16
N LYS A 703 -22.75 16.60 -11.58
CA LYS A 703 -22.74 17.04 -12.97
C LYS A 703 -22.11 15.98 -13.89
N HIS A 704 -20.97 15.40 -13.47
CA HIS A 704 -20.33 14.31 -14.21
C HIS A 704 -21.25 13.09 -14.36
N ALA A 705 -21.83 12.60 -13.26
CA ALA A 705 -22.78 11.48 -13.27
C ALA A 705 -23.98 11.76 -14.18
N ALA A 706 -24.57 12.96 -14.10
CA ALA A 706 -25.68 13.36 -14.96
C ALA A 706 -25.34 13.28 -16.45
N GLN A 707 -24.14 13.75 -16.81
CA GLN A 707 -23.64 13.71 -18.19
C GLN A 707 -23.40 12.28 -18.66
N SER A 708 -22.73 11.45 -17.87
CA SER A 708 -22.43 10.06 -18.23
C SER A 708 -23.69 9.19 -18.33
N LEU A 709 -24.68 9.43 -17.47
CA LEU A 709 -25.93 8.67 -17.43
C LEU A 709 -27.02 9.22 -18.37
N GLY A 710 -26.82 10.40 -18.96
CA GLY A 710 -27.83 11.03 -19.81
C GLY A 710 -29.11 11.44 -19.07
N ILE A 711 -29.03 11.73 -17.77
CA ILE A 711 -30.18 12.12 -16.94
C ILE A 711 -30.01 13.54 -16.36
N PRO A 712 -31.10 14.24 -16.01
CA PRO A 712 -31.00 15.53 -15.31
C PRO A 712 -30.25 15.40 -13.97
N ALA A 713 -29.41 16.39 -13.63
CA ALA A 713 -28.58 16.37 -12.42
C ALA A 713 -29.37 16.20 -11.10
N GLN A 714 -30.63 16.64 -11.09
CA GLN A 714 -31.55 16.49 -9.96
C GLN A 714 -32.02 15.05 -9.75
N LYS A 715 -31.92 14.19 -10.77
CA LYS A 715 -32.29 12.77 -10.71
C LYS A 715 -31.12 11.84 -10.35
N VAL A 716 -29.91 12.38 -10.26
CA VAL A 716 -28.73 11.60 -9.89
C VAL A 716 -28.80 11.25 -8.39
N SER A 717 -28.69 9.98 -8.03
CA SER A 717 -28.67 9.53 -6.63
C SER A 717 -27.31 9.82 -5.95
N ASN A 718 -27.25 9.73 -4.62
CA ASN A 718 -25.98 9.88 -3.91
C ASN A 718 -25.00 8.73 -4.24
N GLU A 719 -25.49 7.50 -4.39
CA GLU A 719 -24.70 6.38 -4.93
C GLU A 719 -24.10 6.70 -6.30
N GLN A 720 -24.88 7.24 -7.25
CA GLN A 720 -24.35 7.62 -8.56
C GLN A 720 -23.31 8.74 -8.49
N VAL A 721 -23.46 9.67 -7.53
CA VAL A 721 -22.44 10.68 -7.25
C VAL A 721 -21.16 10.06 -6.68
N ALA A 722 -21.27 9.08 -5.78
CA ALA A 722 -20.14 8.37 -5.22
C ALA A 722 -19.41 7.54 -6.28
N GLU A 723 -20.12 6.82 -7.15
CA GLU A 723 -19.51 6.09 -8.26
C GLU A 723 -18.80 7.03 -9.24
N ALA A 724 -19.38 8.18 -9.57
CA ALA A 724 -18.71 9.18 -10.41
C ALA A 724 -17.44 9.75 -9.77
N PHE A 725 -17.39 9.87 -8.43
CA PHE A 725 -16.17 10.22 -7.71
C PHE A 725 -15.08 9.15 -7.91
N LEU A 726 -15.44 7.88 -7.76
CA LEU A 726 -14.51 6.74 -7.89
C LEU A 726 -14.03 6.57 -9.33
N ASP A 727 -14.91 6.78 -10.31
CA ASP A 727 -14.57 6.78 -11.74
C ASP A 727 -13.57 7.90 -12.06
N HIS A 728 -13.83 9.12 -11.57
CA HIS A 728 -12.90 10.24 -11.75
C HIS A 728 -11.54 9.99 -11.07
N ALA A 729 -11.52 9.24 -9.95
CA ALA A 729 -10.27 8.86 -9.29
C ALA A 729 -9.43 7.87 -10.11
N VAL A 730 -10.08 6.93 -10.80
CA VAL A 730 -9.41 6.00 -11.72
C VAL A 730 -8.91 6.75 -12.96
N GLU A 731 -9.75 7.62 -13.55
CA GLU A 731 -9.38 8.47 -14.68
C GLU A 731 -8.13 9.31 -14.35
N ARG A 732 -8.11 9.96 -13.17
CA ARG A 732 -6.95 10.74 -12.71
C ARG A 732 -5.70 9.89 -12.59
N LYS A 733 -5.82 8.66 -12.07
CA LYS A 733 -4.71 7.71 -11.94
C LYS A 733 -4.14 7.34 -13.30
N HIS A 734 -5.00 6.99 -14.26
CA HIS A 734 -4.59 6.62 -15.62
C HIS A 734 -3.97 7.78 -16.40
N GLY A 735 -4.43 9.01 -16.15
CA GLY A 735 -3.88 10.22 -16.76
C GLY A 735 -2.65 10.82 -16.05
N LEU A 736 -2.25 10.29 -14.90
CA LEU A 736 -1.31 10.94 -13.98
C LEU A 736 0.04 11.28 -14.63
N ARG A 737 0.66 10.29 -15.29
CA ARG A 737 1.97 10.42 -15.93
C ARG A 737 1.95 11.48 -17.02
N GLN A 738 0.93 11.43 -17.88
CA GLN A 738 0.76 12.36 -18.98
C GLN A 738 0.56 13.79 -18.44
N ALA A 739 -0.29 13.96 -17.42
CA ALA A 739 -0.56 15.25 -16.80
C ALA A 739 0.72 15.89 -16.22
N PHE A 740 1.57 15.13 -15.53
CA PHE A 740 2.83 15.66 -14.98
C PHE A 740 3.89 15.92 -16.04
N ALA A 741 3.96 15.10 -17.09
CA ALA A 741 4.85 15.34 -18.22
C ALA A 741 4.53 16.70 -18.87
N ASP A 742 3.25 16.95 -19.13
CA ASP A 742 2.77 18.20 -19.73
C ASP A 742 2.95 19.38 -18.76
N PHE A 743 2.65 19.21 -17.46
CA PHE A 743 2.89 20.24 -16.45
C PHE A 743 4.35 20.69 -16.42
N PHE A 744 5.31 19.77 -16.36
CA PHE A 744 6.73 20.15 -16.31
C PHE A 744 7.20 20.79 -17.63
N ALA A 745 6.78 20.26 -18.78
CA ALA A 745 7.19 20.77 -20.07
C ALA A 745 6.58 22.15 -20.37
N GLU A 746 5.28 22.32 -20.13
CA GLU A 746 4.52 23.48 -20.56
C GLU A 746 4.45 24.58 -19.51
N GLN A 747 4.28 24.24 -18.23
CA GLN A 747 4.10 25.22 -17.15
C GLN A 747 5.42 25.60 -16.50
N VAL A 748 6.31 24.62 -16.27
CA VAL A 748 7.62 24.85 -15.62
C VAL A 748 8.75 25.07 -16.64
N HIS A 749 8.47 24.87 -17.94
CA HIS A 749 9.43 25.01 -19.04
C HIS A 749 10.67 24.10 -18.93
N LEU A 750 10.47 22.88 -18.42
CA LEU A 750 11.51 21.85 -18.29
C LEU A 750 11.27 20.76 -19.33
N SER A 751 12.03 20.80 -20.43
CA SER A 751 11.94 19.79 -21.49
C SER A 751 12.22 18.37 -21.00
N SER A 752 13.02 18.23 -19.93
CA SER A 752 13.27 16.93 -19.29
C SER A 752 12.02 16.29 -18.68
N GLY A 753 10.96 17.05 -18.45
CA GLY A 753 9.67 16.54 -17.99
C GLY A 753 8.97 15.67 -19.04
N ALA A 754 9.22 15.88 -20.33
CA ALA A 754 8.64 15.06 -21.39
C ALA A 754 9.07 13.58 -21.28
N HIS A 755 10.27 13.32 -20.75
CA HIS A 755 10.78 11.96 -20.52
C HIS A 755 10.01 11.16 -19.47
N LEU A 756 9.11 11.79 -18.72
CA LEU A 756 8.18 11.05 -17.86
C LEU A 756 7.32 10.07 -18.68
N LYS A 757 7.08 10.34 -19.97
CA LYS A 757 6.27 9.51 -20.88
C LYS A 757 6.98 8.23 -21.34
N ASP A 758 8.31 8.22 -21.32
CA ASP A 758 9.12 7.17 -21.96
C ASP A 758 9.10 5.83 -21.19
N GLY A 759 8.47 5.79 -20.01
CA GLY A 759 8.57 4.66 -19.09
C GLY A 759 10.00 4.58 -18.53
N ALA A 760 10.14 4.13 -17.29
CA ALA A 760 11.47 3.77 -16.76
C ALA A 760 11.57 2.25 -16.68
#